data_AF-A0AAV7CWJ5-F1
#
_entry.id   AF-A0AAV7CWJ5-F1
#
_cell.length_a   1.000
_cell.length_b   1.000
_cell.length_c   1.000
_cell.angle_alpha   90.00
_cell.angle_beta   90.00
_cell.angle_gamma   90.00
#
_symmetry.space_group_name_H-M   'P 1'
#
loop_
_entity.id
_entity.type
_entity.pdbx_description
1 polymer ?
#
loop_
_entity_poly.entity_id
_entity_poly.type
_entity_poly.pdbx_seq_one_letter_code
_entity_poly.pdbx_strand_id
1 'polypeptide(L)'
;MSRPLWLGPGMLLLVAVAAAASDASCPAPCVCEGRMLDCSRRRLGRLPAAPMPEGITSLEISHNWLTLSNSSLVPELYSLQEVKMNYNELTAIPHLGEPTANITLLSLVHNKIAELNGDLLQQYLSLETLDLSSNLLTEIKSIFFPRIPLKHLNLSNNRITTLEVGSFDNLSGSLLVLKLNRNKISAIHPKSLKLPVLLHLELRRNRIQIVESLTFQGLDSLKSLKMQRNGINKLMDGAFFGLDNMEQLELEYNNVTDINKGWLYGLRALQQLYMSQNAVNRISPDAWEFCQNLLDLDLSYNQLNRLDDFAFVGLGSLEKLNLGDNRINHIAEGVFKGLANLATLDLRNNEISWAIEDSTEVFAGLSKLHTLILQGNKIKSITKKAFTGLDALQHLDLSNNGVMSLQDDAFAHIKLQEIILNTSNLLCDCQLKWFPQWLTASALQNTVNVSCAHPDWLLGRPLLSVDSGDFICDNFPKPQIKVHPETTVALKGMNVTLTCAASSSSDSPMSTAWRKDGEILYDSKVETFARFQKHGAELVEYTTVLHLFNVNFTDEGKYQCVITNHFGSNYSSKAKLTVNEMPSFLKTPMDLTIRTGAMARLECAAEGHPPPQIAWQKDGGTDFPAARERRMHVMPEDEVLFIVNVKIEDMGLYSCTAQNAAGSISTNVTLTVLETPSFIRPLEDRTVARGETAVLQCIAGGSPAPRLNWTKDDGPLMVTERHFFAAANQLLIIVDAGPEDAGKYTCSMSNTLGTERGHINLYVLSSPNCDSSQTIIGFEEDGWTTVGIVIIVVVCCVVGTSLVWVIVIYHMRRKSEDYSITNTGKCSSKQVYWLETSHKWQSF
;
A
#
# COMPACT_ATOMS: atom_id res chain seq x y z
N MET A 1 -17.61 17.67 106.71
CA MET A 1 -16.28 18.07 107.19
C MET A 1 -15.42 18.32 105.95
N SER A 2 -14.80 19.45 105.65
CA SER A 2 -14.76 20.81 106.19
C SER A 2 -13.80 21.55 105.23
N ARG A 3 -14.33 22.54 104.51
CA ARG A 3 -13.62 23.56 103.70
C ARG A 3 -12.75 24.47 104.60
N PRO A 4 -11.81 25.32 104.11
CA PRO A 4 -12.03 26.42 103.12
C PRO A 4 -11.00 26.52 101.98
N LEU A 5 -11.35 26.94 100.74
CA LEU A 5 -11.50 28.32 100.16
C LEU A 5 -10.23 29.18 100.30
N TRP A 6 -9.67 29.83 99.26
CA TRP A 6 -10.20 30.92 98.40
C TRP A 6 -9.51 30.91 96.99
N LEU A 7 -10.23 30.95 95.84
CA LEU A 7 -10.56 32.09 94.91
C LEU A 7 -9.34 32.85 94.32
N GLY A 8 -9.11 33.05 93.01
CA GLY A 8 -9.78 32.86 91.70
C GLY A 8 -8.79 33.34 90.58
N PRO A 9 -9.19 33.83 89.38
CA PRO A 9 -10.30 33.50 88.48
C PRO A 9 -9.85 33.14 87.03
N GLY A 10 -10.74 32.49 86.28
CA GLY A 10 -11.01 32.65 84.84
C GLY A 10 -9.85 32.72 83.83
N MET A 11 -9.55 31.60 83.17
CA MET A 11 -8.83 31.59 81.89
C MET A 11 -9.81 32.03 80.79
N LEU A 12 -9.78 33.33 80.48
CA LEU A 12 -10.42 33.90 79.28
C LEU A 12 -9.74 33.32 78.03
N LEU A 13 -10.56 32.78 77.12
CA LEU A 13 -10.20 32.57 75.72
C LEU A 13 -9.71 33.92 75.15
N LEU A 14 -8.41 34.08 74.95
CA LEU A 14 -7.85 35.13 74.12
C LEU A 14 -7.94 34.67 72.67
N VAL A 15 -9.09 34.96 72.05
CA VAL A 15 -9.15 35.17 70.60
C VAL A 15 -8.30 36.40 70.34
N ALA A 16 -7.06 36.19 69.89
CA ALA A 16 -6.22 37.27 69.39
C ALA A 16 -6.84 37.79 68.08
N VAL A 17 -7.72 38.79 68.22
CA VAL A 17 -8.08 39.68 67.12
C VAL A 17 -6.79 40.40 66.73
N ALA A 18 -6.27 40.08 65.55
CA ALA A 18 -5.15 40.76 64.94
C ALA A 18 -5.51 42.24 64.76
N ALA A 19 -5.04 43.08 65.69
CA ALA A 19 -5.02 44.51 65.48
C ALA A 19 -4.02 44.77 64.35
N ALA A 20 -4.51 45.43 63.29
CA ALA A 20 -3.66 45.94 62.22
C ALA A 20 -2.54 46.80 62.84
N ALA A 21 -1.32 46.59 62.36
CA ALA A 21 -0.16 47.39 62.73
C ALA A 21 -0.54 48.87 62.61
N SER A 22 -0.52 49.59 63.74
CA SER A 22 -0.60 51.04 63.74
C SER A 22 0.54 51.60 62.89
N ASP A 23 0.27 52.57 62.02
CA ASP A 23 1.19 53.25 61.09
C ASP A 23 2.50 53.84 61.70
N ALA A 24 2.77 53.62 62.98
CA ALA A 24 3.90 54.18 63.71
C ALA A 24 5.17 53.30 63.73
N SER A 25 5.19 52.11 63.11
CA SER A 25 6.32 51.16 63.24
C SER A 25 6.95 50.66 61.93
N CYS A 26 6.64 51.25 60.78
CA CYS A 26 7.29 50.83 59.53
C CYS A 26 8.68 51.51 59.36
N PRO A 27 9.75 50.76 59.12
CA PRO A 27 11.11 51.32 59.06
C PRO A 27 11.31 52.18 57.81
N ALA A 28 11.54 53.48 57.96
CA ALA A 28 11.89 54.35 56.83
C ALA A 28 13.25 53.95 56.22
N PRO A 29 13.42 53.93 54.89
CA PRO A 29 12.52 54.41 53.83
C PRO A 29 11.54 53.36 53.26
N CYS A 30 11.31 52.24 53.96
CA CYS A 30 10.40 51.18 53.52
C CYS A 30 8.92 51.52 53.82
N VAL A 31 8.03 50.79 53.16
CA VAL A 31 6.57 50.89 53.31
C VAL A 31 6.03 49.52 53.70
N CYS A 32 5.02 49.50 54.56
CA CYS A 32 4.42 48.27 55.08
C CYS A 32 2.98 48.20 54.57
N GLU A 33 2.67 47.17 53.79
CA GLU A 33 1.34 46.91 53.25
C GLU A 33 0.83 45.56 53.79
N GLY A 34 0.02 45.61 54.85
CA GLY A 34 -0.46 44.41 55.53
C GLY A 34 0.69 43.60 56.13
N ARG A 35 0.95 42.40 55.59
CA ARG A 35 2.07 41.51 56.00
C ARG A 35 3.28 41.57 55.05
N MET A 36 3.30 42.54 54.14
CA MET A 36 4.40 42.77 53.22
C MET A 36 5.22 43.99 53.67
N LEU A 37 6.54 43.82 53.71
CA LEU A 37 7.49 44.91 53.89
C LEU A 37 8.16 45.20 52.54
N ASP A 38 7.87 46.38 51.97
CA ASP A 38 8.43 46.85 50.69
C ASP A 38 9.51 47.91 50.91
N CYS A 39 10.75 47.48 50.69
CA CYS A 39 11.97 48.28 50.71
C CYS A 39 12.57 48.46 49.29
N SER A 40 11.79 48.22 48.23
CA SER A 40 12.28 48.26 46.86
C SER A 40 12.53 49.67 46.34
N ARG A 41 13.48 49.82 45.39
CA ARG A 41 13.81 51.10 44.71
C ARG A 41 14.25 52.21 45.66
N ARG A 42 14.81 51.88 46.82
CA ARG A 42 15.22 52.84 47.84
C ARG A 42 16.73 53.13 47.84
N ARG A 43 17.49 52.60 46.86
CA ARG A 43 18.95 52.76 46.73
C ARG A 43 19.71 52.25 47.97
N LEU A 44 19.20 51.18 48.57
CA LEU A 44 19.75 50.62 49.80
C LEU A 44 21.03 49.82 49.51
N GLY A 45 22.09 50.09 50.29
CA GLY A 45 23.27 49.21 50.36
C GLY A 45 23.17 48.15 51.47
N ARG A 46 22.24 48.34 52.42
CA ARG A 46 21.90 47.42 53.52
C ARG A 46 20.46 47.66 53.97
N LEU A 47 19.85 46.68 54.64
CA LEU A 47 18.53 46.84 55.27
C LEU A 47 18.57 47.94 56.36
N PRO A 48 17.47 48.68 56.59
CA PRO A 48 17.40 49.67 57.64
C PRO A 48 17.62 49.04 59.02
N ALA A 49 18.46 49.67 59.85
CA ALA A 49 18.64 49.30 61.25
C ALA A 49 17.53 49.95 62.10
N ALA A 50 16.31 49.44 61.98
CA ALA A 50 15.14 49.87 62.73
C ALA A 50 14.33 48.63 63.15
N PRO A 51 13.60 48.67 64.28
CA PRO A 51 12.80 47.55 64.75
C PRO A 51 11.79 47.17 63.67
N MET A 52 11.80 45.89 63.27
CA MET A 52 10.97 45.40 62.18
C MET A 52 9.56 45.05 62.72
N PRO A 53 8.48 45.28 61.94
CA PRO A 53 7.15 44.93 62.38
C PRO A 53 7.00 43.41 62.59
N GLU A 54 6.36 43.00 63.70
CA GLU A 54 6.04 41.58 63.92
C GLU A 54 4.98 41.09 62.91
N GLY A 55 5.09 39.83 62.49
CA GLY A 55 4.09 39.17 61.62
C GLY A 55 4.22 39.43 60.12
N ILE A 56 5.32 40.05 59.65
CA ILE A 56 5.65 40.16 58.23
C ILE A 56 5.97 38.77 57.65
N THR A 57 5.32 38.44 56.55
CA THR A 57 5.48 37.15 55.84
C THR A 57 6.18 37.32 54.49
N SER A 58 6.19 38.53 53.92
CA SER A 58 6.82 38.83 52.62
C SER A 58 7.75 40.04 52.73
N LEU A 59 8.98 39.90 52.25
CA LEU A 59 9.97 40.97 52.15
C LEU A 59 10.33 41.23 50.69
N GLU A 60 10.07 42.45 50.23
CA GLU A 60 10.41 42.93 48.89
C GLU A 60 11.53 43.98 48.99
N ILE A 61 12.73 43.66 48.52
CA ILE A 61 13.89 44.56 48.56
C ILE A 61 14.60 44.64 47.20
N SER A 62 13.84 44.46 46.13
CA SER A 62 14.37 44.53 44.77
C SER A 62 14.78 45.95 44.34
N HIS A 63 15.60 46.05 43.28
CA HIS A 63 16.05 47.33 42.68
C HIS A 63 16.83 48.21 43.68
N ASN A 64 17.79 47.62 44.37
CA ASN A 64 18.68 48.29 45.30
C ASN A 64 20.15 48.03 44.91
N TRP A 65 21.10 48.41 45.77
CA TRP A 65 22.54 48.21 45.54
C TRP A 65 23.14 47.25 46.57
N LEU A 66 22.37 46.24 46.97
CA LEU A 66 22.81 45.27 47.97
C LEU A 66 24.01 44.48 47.44
N THR A 67 25.14 44.61 48.12
CA THR A 67 26.38 43.86 47.86
C THR A 67 26.67 43.02 49.11
N LEU A 68 27.05 41.76 48.93
CA LEU A 68 27.21 40.83 50.05
C LEU A 68 28.48 41.19 50.85
N SER A 69 28.31 41.89 51.98
CA SER A 69 29.31 41.96 53.05
C SER A 69 28.62 41.93 54.43
N ASN A 70 28.70 40.75 55.05
CA ASN A 70 28.41 40.38 56.45
C ASN A 70 26.98 40.42 57.04
N SER A 71 26.56 39.19 57.40
CA SER A 71 25.78 38.71 58.55
C SER A 71 24.47 39.41 58.93
N SER A 72 23.38 38.65 58.75
CA SER A 72 22.05 38.86 59.35
C SER A 72 21.26 40.00 58.71
N LEU A 73 20.80 39.77 57.48
CA LEU A 73 19.90 40.69 56.78
C LEU A 73 18.62 40.98 57.61
N VAL A 74 18.17 40.06 58.48
CA VAL A 74 16.86 40.18 59.12
C VAL A 74 16.84 39.61 60.55
N PRO A 75 17.31 40.33 61.59
CA PRO A 75 17.42 39.74 62.93
C PRO A 75 16.10 39.39 63.63
N GLU A 76 14.91 39.75 63.13
CA GLU A 76 13.67 39.68 63.93
C GLU A 76 12.40 39.24 63.17
N LEU A 77 12.46 38.86 61.88
CA LEU A 77 11.28 38.48 61.10
C LEU A 77 11.02 36.95 61.09
N TYR A 78 10.68 36.37 62.23
CA TYR A 78 10.48 34.91 62.37
C TYR A 78 9.34 34.32 61.51
N SER A 79 8.37 35.14 61.10
CA SER A 79 7.22 34.74 60.26
C SER A 79 7.48 34.82 58.76
N LEU A 80 8.70 35.18 58.34
CA LEU A 80 9.03 35.41 56.94
C LEU A 80 8.96 34.10 56.13
N GLN A 81 8.31 34.15 54.98
CA GLN A 81 8.13 33.03 54.06
C GLN A 81 8.57 33.39 52.64
N GLU A 82 8.35 34.64 52.21
CA GLU A 82 8.69 35.09 50.87
C GLU A 82 9.74 36.20 50.91
N VAL A 83 10.79 36.06 50.10
CA VAL A 83 11.86 37.05 50.00
C VAL A 83 12.23 37.31 48.55
N LYS A 84 12.13 38.56 48.13
CA LYS A 84 12.46 39.03 46.79
C LYS A 84 13.59 40.05 46.86
N MET A 85 14.76 39.69 46.34
CA MET A 85 15.95 40.56 46.27
C MET A 85 16.43 40.74 44.82
N ASN A 86 15.49 40.95 43.89
CA ASN A 86 15.78 41.03 42.47
C ASN A 86 16.50 42.34 42.11
N TYR A 87 17.22 42.42 40.99
CA TYR A 87 17.87 43.64 40.51
C TYR A 87 18.75 44.29 41.59
N ASN A 88 19.68 43.50 42.13
CA ASN A 88 20.66 43.91 43.13
C ASN A 88 22.07 43.53 42.65
N GLU A 89 23.07 43.67 43.52
CA GLU A 89 24.48 43.44 43.23
C GLU A 89 25.02 42.21 43.99
N LEU A 90 24.14 41.25 44.30
CA LEU A 90 24.48 40.06 45.10
C LEU A 90 25.37 39.11 44.29
N THR A 91 26.45 38.63 44.91
CA THR A 91 27.41 37.70 44.30
C THR A 91 27.24 36.25 44.76
N ALA A 92 26.43 36.03 45.80
CA ALA A 92 26.10 34.71 46.35
C ALA A 92 24.66 34.71 46.90
N ILE A 93 24.12 33.53 47.19
CA ILE A 93 22.84 33.39 47.91
C ILE A 93 23.01 33.95 49.32
N PRO A 94 22.14 34.87 49.78
CA PRO A 94 22.29 35.51 51.09
C PRO A 94 21.92 34.58 52.24
N HIS A 95 22.60 34.71 53.38
CA HIS A 95 22.18 34.07 54.64
C HIS A 95 21.23 35.02 55.39
N LEU A 96 19.98 34.61 55.60
CA LEU A 96 18.93 35.48 56.15
C LEU A 96 18.85 35.45 57.70
N GLY A 97 19.64 34.60 58.36
CA GLY A 97 19.60 34.43 59.82
C GLY A 97 18.61 33.34 60.24
N GLU A 98 18.03 33.48 61.43
CA GLU A 98 16.97 32.60 61.95
C GLU A 98 15.79 32.31 60.97
N PRO A 99 15.26 33.29 60.19
CA PRO A 99 14.11 33.00 59.32
C PRO A 99 14.44 32.14 58.10
N THR A 100 15.72 31.85 57.82
CA THR A 100 16.16 31.11 56.62
C THR A 100 15.42 29.77 56.45
N ALA A 101 15.17 29.05 57.55
CA ALA A 101 14.49 27.75 57.52
C ALA A 101 13.01 27.81 57.12
N ASN A 102 12.35 28.96 57.31
CA ASN A 102 10.92 29.15 57.05
C ASN A 102 10.62 29.69 55.64
N ILE A 103 11.64 30.12 54.89
CA ILE A 103 11.46 30.69 53.56
C ILE A 103 10.97 29.61 52.58
N THR A 104 9.82 29.86 51.96
CA THR A 104 9.20 29.02 50.93
C THR A 104 9.49 29.55 49.52
N LEU A 105 9.70 30.86 49.36
CA LEU A 105 10.03 31.49 48.09
C LEU A 105 11.22 32.44 48.24
N LEU A 106 12.27 32.19 47.45
CA LEU A 106 13.43 33.06 47.32
C LEU A 106 13.65 33.47 45.86
N SER A 107 13.57 34.77 45.59
CA SER A 107 13.78 35.34 44.26
C SER A 107 15.01 36.24 44.24
N LEU A 108 15.98 35.89 43.41
CA LEU A 108 17.29 36.55 43.26
C LEU A 108 17.56 36.93 41.79
N VAL A 109 16.51 37.28 41.06
CA VAL A 109 16.56 37.59 39.62
C VAL A 109 17.47 38.79 39.37
N HIS A 110 18.28 38.74 38.31
CA HIS A 110 19.09 39.88 37.89
C HIS A 110 20.07 40.36 38.97
N ASN A 111 20.92 39.44 39.43
CA ASN A 111 22.03 39.70 40.35
C ASN A 111 23.36 39.32 39.67
N LYS A 112 24.46 39.28 40.45
CA LYS A 112 25.81 38.92 40.00
C LYS A 112 26.26 37.55 40.53
N ILE A 113 25.33 36.63 40.82
CA ILE A 113 25.65 35.32 41.39
C ILE A 113 26.34 34.46 40.33
N ALA A 114 27.59 34.08 40.57
CA ALA A 114 28.41 33.30 39.64
C ALA A 114 28.59 31.84 40.05
N GLU A 115 28.42 31.52 41.34
CA GLU A 115 28.54 30.18 41.90
C GLU A 115 27.49 29.96 43.00
N LEU A 116 27.08 28.71 43.20
CA LEU A 116 26.16 28.30 44.25
C LEU A 116 26.91 27.57 45.36
N ASN A 117 26.49 27.78 46.60
CA ASN A 117 27.01 27.06 47.76
C ASN A 117 25.89 26.17 48.33
N GLY A 118 26.06 24.85 48.20
CA GLY A 118 25.11 23.85 48.69
C GLY A 118 24.91 23.88 50.20
N ASP A 119 25.95 24.19 50.98
CA ASP A 119 25.88 24.23 52.45
C ASP A 119 24.99 25.38 52.94
N LEU A 120 24.96 26.51 52.20
CA LEU A 120 24.04 27.61 52.48
C LEU A 120 22.60 27.25 52.10
N LEU A 121 22.41 26.60 50.96
CA LEU A 121 21.09 26.13 50.52
C LEU A 121 20.50 25.07 51.46
N GLN A 122 21.32 24.30 52.18
CA GLN A 122 20.84 23.27 53.11
C GLN A 122 20.07 23.87 54.30
N GLN A 123 20.26 25.15 54.61
CA GLN A 123 19.56 25.85 55.69
C GLN A 123 18.12 26.24 55.32
N TYR A 124 17.79 26.23 54.02
CA TYR A 124 16.48 26.58 53.49
C TYR A 124 15.52 25.38 53.50
N LEU A 125 15.16 24.92 54.70
CA LEU A 125 14.42 23.67 54.92
C LEU A 125 13.01 23.65 54.31
N SER A 126 12.37 24.80 54.15
CA SER A 126 10.99 24.93 53.64
C SER A 126 10.92 25.47 52.19
N LEU A 127 12.06 25.62 51.51
CA LEU A 127 12.13 26.32 50.23
C LEU A 127 11.53 25.49 49.09
N GLU A 128 10.42 25.99 48.54
CA GLU A 128 9.70 25.36 47.43
C GLU A 128 10.01 26.03 46.09
N THR A 129 10.31 27.34 46.09
CA THR A 129 10.56 28.11 44.86
C THR A 129 11.87 28.90 44.98
N LEU A 130 12.77 28.68 44.02
CA LEU A 130 14.04 29.39 43.90
C LEU A 130 14.19 29.96 42.49
N ASP A 131 14.22 31.30 42.38
CA ASP A 131 14.49 31.99 41.13
C ASP A 131 15.88 32.62 41.13
N LEU A 132 16.78 32.04 40.33
CA LEU A 132 18.15 32.48 40.11
C LEU A 132 18.35 32.99 38.67
N SER A 133 17.26 33.37 37.99
CA SER A 133 17.35 33.78 36.59
C SER A 133 18.08 35.11 36.41
N SER A 134 18.69 35.31 35.22
CA SER A 134 19.47 36.52 34.90
C SER A 134 20.67 36.75 35.81
N ASN A 135 21.38 35.69 36.20
CA ASN A 135 22.63 35.76 36.97
C ASN A 135 23.85 35.43 36.07
N LEU A 136 24.99 35.10 36.69
CA LEU A 136 26.27 34.85 36.02
C LEU A 136 26.71 33.38 36.09
N LEU A 137 25.82 32.44 36.45
CA LEU A 137 26.15 31.02 36.58
C LEU A 137 26.67 30.42 35.26
N THR A 138 27.78 29.71 35.30
CA THR A 138 28.43 29.10 34.12
C THR A 138 28.32 27.57 34.06
N GLU A 139 28.12 26.91 35.18
CA GLU A 139 27.99 25.46 35.28
C GLU A 139 27.02 25.11 36.41
N ILE A 140 26.47 23.90 36.39
CA ILE A 140 25.71 23.33 37.51
C ILE A 140 26.43 22.05 37.95
N LYS A 141 26.79 22.00 39.24
CA LYS A 141 27.46 20.87 39.87
C LYS A 141 26.51 20.07 40.76
N SER A 142 26.83 18.80 40.95
CA SER A 142 26.12 17.86 41.84
C SER A 142 26.03 18.35 43.30
N ILE A 143 27.01 19.14 43.75
CA ILE A 143 27.06 19.68 45.13
C ILE A 143 26.19 20.92 45.36
N PHE A 144 25.68 21.57 44.30
CA PHE A 144 25.00 22.85 44.44
C PHE A 144 23.61 22.75 45.07
N PHE A 145 22.90 21.65 44.84
CA PHE A 145 21.55 21.46 45.35
C PHE A 145 21.52 20.33 46.39
N PRO A 146 21.39 20.65 47.69
CA PRO A 146 21.18 19.66 48.74
C PRO A 146 19.75 19.11 48.69
N ARG A 147 19.44 18.15 49.58
CA ARG A 147 18.10 17.57 49.68
C ARG A 147 17.14 18.54 50.38
N ILE A 148 16.45 19.36 49.59
CA ILE A 148 15.45 20.36 50.02
C ILE A 148 14.13 20.16 49.25
N PRO A 149 12.97 20.60 49.76
CA PRO A 149 11.66 20.35 49.15
C PRO A 149 11.37 21.28 47.95
N LEU A 150 12.39 21.56 47.12
CA LEU A 150 12.30 22.49 46.01
C LEU A 150 11.40 21.91 44.90
N LYS A 151 10.34 22.64 44.55
CA LYS A 151 9.36 22.30 43.50
C LYS A 151 9.61 23.08 42.22
N HIS A 152 10.05 24.32 42.32
CA HIS A 152 10.26 25.23 41.19
C HIS A 152 11.66 25.82 41.22
N LEU A 153 12.46 25.53 40.18
CA LEU A 153 13.80 26.06 40.01
C LEU A 153 13.92 26.80 38.68
N ASN A 154 14.23 28.10 38.74
CA ASN A 154 14.47 28.92 37.57
C ASN A 154 15.93 29.35 37.47
N LEU A 155 16.63 28.82 36.49
CA LEU A 155 18.03 29.11 36.15
C LEU A 155 18.15 29.82 34.79
N SER A 156 17.05 30.37 34.29
CA SER A 156 17.00 30.98 32.95
C SER A 156 17.92 32.20 32.83
N ASN A 157 18.38 32.52 31.62
CA ASN A 157 19.15 33.71 31.30
C ASN A 157 20.48 33.81 32.09
N ASN A 158 21.13 32.68 32.34
CA ASN A 158 22.47 32.61 32.89
C ASN A 158 23.49 32.37 31.76
N ARG A 159 24.69 31.86 32.09
CA ARG A 159 25.76 31.53 31.13
C ARG A 159 26.09 30.03 31.17
N ILE A 160 25.15 29.19 31.61
CA ILE A 160 25.37 27.77 31.89
C ILE A 160 25.76 27.04 30.59
N THR A 161 26.93 26.40 30.58
CA THR A 161 27.42 25.60 29.44
C THR A 161 27.26 24.10 29.65
N THR A 162 27.39 23.64 30.90
CA THR A 162 27.44 22.22 31.26
C THR A 162 26.57 21.92 32.48
N LEU A 163 25.97 20.73 32.47
CA LEU A 163 25.24 20.15 33.60
C LEU A 163 26.00 18.90 34.03
N GLU A 164 26.65 18.93 35.20
CA GLU A 164 27.35 17.75 35.74
C GLU A 164 26.36 16.60 35.94
N VAL A 165 26.81 15.36 35.75
CA VAL A 165 25.99 14.18 36.04
C VAL A 165 25.58 14.21 37.52
N GLY A 166 24.29 14.02 37.79
CA GLY A 166 23.75 14.07 39.14
C GLY A 166 23.50 15.48 39.70
N SER A 167 23.60 16.53 38.87
CA SER A 167 23.33 17.94 39.25
C SER A 167 22.06 18.17 40.07
N PHE A 168 21.03 17.36 39.84
CA PHE A 168 19.70 17.53 40.43
C PHE A 168 19.20 16.29 41.19
N ASP A 169 20.06 15.29 41.42
CA ASP A 169 19.63 13.99 41.99
C ASP A 169 18.99 14.14 43.37
N ASN A 170 19.50 15.07 44.19
CA ASN A 170 18.94 15.37 45.52
C ASN A 170 17.55 16.01 45.48
N LEU A 171 17.14 16.54 44.32
CA LEU A 171 15.82 17.15 44.09
C LEU A 171 14.85 16.21 43.36
N SER A 172 15.28 14.97 43.06
CA SER A 172 14.52 13.98 42.27
C SER A 172 13.13 13.64 42.80
N GLY A 173 12.88 13.80 44.10
CA GLY A 173 11.58 13.53 44.73
C GLY A 173 10.67 14.74 44.88
N SER A 174 11.13 15.96 44.56
CA SER A 174 10.38 17.19 44.83
C SER A 174 10.22 18.12 43.62
N LEU A 175 11.19 18.13 42.69
CA LEU A 175 11.26 19.13 41.64
C LEU A 175 10.23 18.87 40.53
N LEU A 176 9.29 19.80 40.37
CA LEU A 176 8.20 19.71 39.39
C LEU A 176 8.47 20.57 38.15
N VAL A 177 9.18 21.69 38.29
CA VAL A 177 9.46 22.62 37.20
C VAL A 177 10.93 23.04 37.20
N LEU A 178 11.61 22.84 36.07
CA LEU A 178 12.98 23.26 35.85
C LEU A 178 13.07 24.15 34.61
N LYS A 179 13.52 25.38 34.79
CA LYS A 179 13.72 26.34 33.69
C LYS A 179 15.20 26.63 33.47
N LEU A 180 15.71 26.28 32.31
CA LEU A 180 17.11 26.44 31.87
C LEU A 180 17.22 27.30 30.59
N ASN A 181 16.18 28.09 30.29
CA ASN A 181 16.10 28.90 29.08
C ASN A 181 17.24 29.91 28.94
N ARG A 182 17.59 30.31 27.71
CA ARG A 182 18.56 31.40 27.45
C ARG A 182 19.91 31.16 28.13
N ASN A 183 20.42 29.93 28.09
CA ASN A 183 21.76 29.57 28.56
C ASN A 183 22.66 29.24 27.35
N LYS A 184 23.79 28.58 27.59
CA LYS A 184 24.76 28.17 26.58
C LYS A 184 24.94 26.65 26.53
N ILE A 185 23.93 25.89 26.97
CA ILE A 185 23.98 24.43 27.03
C ILE A 185 24.06 23.87 25.61
N SER A 186 25.09 23.08 25.32
CA SER A 186 25.32 22.49 23.99
C SER A 186 24.92 21.02 23.89
N ALA A 187 24.86 20.31 25.01
CA ALA A 187 24.48 18.91 25.09
C ALA A 187 23.86 18.59 26.44
N ILE A 188 23.01 17.57 26.49
CA ILE A 188 22.42 17.02 27.71
C ILE A 188 22.83 15.55 27.77
N HIS A 189 23.57 15.18 28.82
CA HIS A 189 23.93 13.79 29.02
C HIS A 189 22.74 13.03 29.64
N PRO A 190 22.44 11.78 29.21
CA PRO A 190 21.27 11.02 29.70
C PRO A 190 21.17 10.90 31.22
N LYS A 191 22.31 10.87 31.91
CA LYS A 191 22.37 10.77 33.38
C LYS A 191 22.32 12.11 34.13
N SER A 192 22.26 13.25 33.42
CA SER A 192 22.26 14.57 34.07
C SER A 192 20.87 14.99 34.58
N LEU A 193 19.78 14.37 34.10
CA LEU A 193 18.40 14.75 34.41
C LEU A 193 17.57 13.56 34.92
N LYS A 194 17.92 13.01 36.08
CA LYS A 194 17.17 11.92 36.72
C LYS A 194 16.09 12.46 37.67
N LEU A 195 15.02 13.01 37.10
CA LEU A 195 13.96 13.71 37.82
C LEU A 195 12.58 13.09 37.52
N PRO A 196 12.22 11.96 38.15
CA PRO A 196 11.05 11.17 37.77
C PRO A 196 9.70 11.88 38.00
N VAL A 197 9.64 12.87 38.90
CA VAL A 197 8.42 13.65 39.20
C VAL A 197 8.36 14.99 38.45
N LEU A 198 9.37 15.30 37.62
CA LEU A 198 9.41 16.56 36.88
C LEU A 198 8.26 16.61 35.86
N LEU A 199 7.47 17.68 35.87
CA LEU A 199 6.34 17.88 34.98
C LEU A 199 6.70 18.77 33.78
N HIS A 200 7.55 19.77 34.01
CA HIS A 200 7.87 20.78 33.00
C HIS A 200 9.38 21.08 32.95
N LEU A 201 9.96 20.92 31.75
CA LEU A 201 11.35 21.23 31.46
C LEU A 201 11.44 22.26 30.33
N GLU A 202 12.05 23.42 30.61
CA GLU A 202 12.25 24.47 29.61
C GLU A 202 13.73 24.66 29.27
N LEU A 203 14.09 24.42 28.02
CA LEU A 203 15.45 24.48 27.46
C LEU A 203 15.55 25.47 26.29
N ARG A 204 14.57 26.38 26.12
CA ARG A 204 14.50 27.27 24.95
C ARG A 204 15.68 28.22 24.87
N ARG A 205 16.12 28.56 23.66
CA ARG A 205 17.27 29.47 23.42
C ARG A 205 18.57 28.98 24.09
N ASN A 206 18.91 27.71 23.92
CA ASN A 206 20.24 27.16 24.25
C ASN A 206 21.02 26.91 22.94
N ARG A 207 22.01 26.01 22.96
CA ARG A 207 22.90 25.69 21.82
C ARG A 207 22.90 24.19 21.49
N ILE A 208 21.81 23.50 21.80
CA ILE A 208 21.68 22.05 21.61
C ILE A 208 21.51 21.76 20.12
N GLN A 209 22.51 21.14 19.50
CA GLN A 209 22.46 20.81 18.07
C GLN A 209 21.97 19.38 17.80
N ILE A 210 22.26 18.46 18.73
CA ILE A 210 21.95 17.03 18.60
C ILE A 210 21.23 16.58 19.86
N VAL A 211 20.13 15.83 19.69
CA VAL A 211 19.50 15.07 20.77
C VAL A 211 19.80 13.60 20.53
N GLU A 212 20.64 13.04 21.41
CA GLU A 212 21.06 11.64 21.34
C GLU A 212 19.96 10.71 21.85
N SER A 213 20.06 9.42 21.53
CA SER A 213 19.15 8.40 22.05
C SER A 213 19.12 8.42 23.59
N LEU A 214 17.94 8.24 24.18
CA LEU A 214 17.74 8.16 25.64
C LEU A 214 18.13 9.43 26.42
N THR A 215 18.32 10.58 25.75
CA THR A 215 18.74 11.85 26.41
C THR A 215 17.87 12.23 27.60
N PHE A 216 16.58 11.96 27.54
CA PHE A 216 15.60 12.34 28.55
C PHE A 216 15.08 11.18 29.41
N GLN A 217 15.77 10.04 29.40
CA GLN A 217 15.40 8.88 30.22
C GLN A 217 15.44 9.23 31.72
N GLY A 218 14.39 8.85 32.46
CA GLY A 218 14.25 9.14 33.89
C GLY A 218 13.44 10.40 34.22
N LEU A 219 12.81 11.02 33.20
CA LEU A 219 11.82 12.07 33.34
C LEU A 219 10.40 11.49 33.21
N ASP A 220 10.08 10.50 34.03
CA ASP A 220 8.93 9.60 33.86
C ASP A 220 7.56 10.32 33.87
N SER A 221 7.45 11.41 34.63
CA SER A 221 6.19 12.21 34.75
C SER A 221 6.15 13.44 33.85
N LEU A 222 7.13 13.62 32.95
CA LEU A 222 7.25 14.85 32.17
C LEU A 222 6.06 15.01 31.23
N LYS A 223 5.38 16.16 31.32
CA LYS A 223 4.23 16.53 30.48
C LYS A 223 4.61 17.49 29.36
N SER A 224 5.51 18.43 29.63
CA SER A 224 5.88 19.48 28.66
C SER A 224 7.39 19.65 28.57
N LEU A 225 7.91 19.57 27.35
CA LEU A 225 9.31 19.79 27.01
C LEU A 225 9.43 20.91 25.98
N LYS A 226 10.12 22.00 26.36
CA LYS A 226 10.32 23.16 25.49
C LYS A 226 11.77 23.28 25.03
N MET A 227 12.02 23.12 23.73
CA MET A 227 13.35 23.09 23.14
C MET A 227 13.49 24.04 21.94
N GLN A 228 12.66 25.08 21.85
CA GLN A 228 12.69 26.02 20.73
C GLN A 228 14.01 26.80 20.68
N ARG A 229 14.43 27.21 19.47
CA ARG A 229 15.60 28.09 19.26
C ARG A 229 16.92 27.51 19.80
N ASN A 230 17.17 26.22 19.59
CA ASN A 230 18.41 25.55 20.03
C ASN A 230 19.42 25.32 18.89
N GLY A 231 18.96 25.35 17.64
CA GLY A 231 19.75 24.96 16.48
C GLY A 231 19.84 23.45 16.31
N ILE A 232 18.83 22.70 16.78
CA ILE A 232 18.77 21.25 16.66
C ILE A 232 18.71 20.89 15.18
N ASN A 233 19.72 20.18 14.67
CA ASN A 233 19.77 19.71 13.29
C ASN A 233 19.67 18.18 13.18
N LYS A 234 19.74 17.46 14.30
CA LYS A 234 19.66 16.01 14.33
C LYS A 234 18.95 15.50 15.59
N LEU A 235 17.90 14.72 15.37
CA LEU A 235 17.22 13.92 16.39
C LEU A 235 17.56 12.45 16.11
N MET A 236 18.21 11.76 17.04
CA MET A 236 18.52 10.33 16.91
C MET A 236 17.31 9.45 17.23
N ASP A 237 17.34 8.21 16.79
CA ASP A 237 16.32 7.22 17.14
C ASP A 237 16.23 7.06 18.67
N GLY A 238 15.01 7.11 19.21
CA GLY A 238 14.77 7.10 20.65
C GLY A 238 15.26 8.35 21.39
N ALA A 239 15.44 9.49 20.70
CA ALA A 239 15.82 10.78 21.32
C ALA A 239 14.95 11.15 22.53
N PHE A 240 13.65 10.88 22.44
CA PHE A 240 12.65 11.18 23.47
C PHE A 240 12.10 9.93 24.16
N PHE A 241 12.78 8.79 24.04
CA PHE A 241 12.33 7.55 24.68
C PHE A 241 12.34 7.66 26.21
N GLY A 242 11.32 7.10 26.85
CA GLY A 242 11.08 7.19 28.29
C GLY A 242 10.17 8.35 28.70
N LEU A 243 9.77 9.22 27.77
CA LEU A 243 8.81 10.29 27.99
C LEU A 243 7.36 9.83 27.76
N ASP A 244 6.96 8.76 28.45
CA ASP A 244 5.68 8.06 28.19
C ASP A 244 4.44 8.91 28.51
N ASN A 245 4.57 9.90 29.41
CA ASN A 245 3.50 10.81 29.83
C ASN A 245 3.56 12.20 29.17
N MET A 246 4.44 12.38 28.17
CA MET A 246 4.63 13.68 27.54
C MET A 246 3.42 14.04 26.68
N GLU A 247 2.80 15.18 26.99
CA GLU A 247 1.61 15.72 26.32
C GLU A 247 2.00 16.77 25.27
N GLN A 248 3.07 17.53 25.50
CA GLN A 248 3.47 18.66 24.67
C GLN A 248 4.99 18.70 24.39
N LEU A 249 5.35 18.80 23.11
CA LEU A 249 6.72 18.96 22.64
C LEU A 249 6.85 20.19 21.72
N GLU A 250 7.68 21.14 22.14
CA GLU A 250 7.93 22.41 21.43
C GLU A 250 9.36 22.42 20.83
N LEU A 251 9.48 22.30 19.51
CA LEU A 251 10.71 22.22 18.73
C LEU A 251 10.86 23.34 17.69
N GLU A 252 10.10 24.43 17.82
CA GLU A 252 10.08 25.53 16.85
C GLU A 252 11.43 26.25 16.73
N TYR A 253 11.69 26.87 15.58
CA TYR A 253 12.93 27.62 15.32
C TYR A 253 14.19 26.75 15.53
N ASN A 254 14.19 25.53 15.00
CA ASN A 254 15.35 24.66 14.93
C ASN A 254 15.71 24.39 13.46
N ASN A 255 16.51 23.36 13.18
CA ASN A 255 16.97 23.01 11.84
C ASN A 255 16.72 21.52 11.55
N VAL A 256 15.63 20.96 12.08
CA VAL A 256 15.23 19.56 11.86
C VAL A 256 14.75 19.40 10.42
N THR A 257 15.20 18.35 9.73
CA THR A 257 14.98 18.15 8.29
C THR A 257 13.89 17.16 7.92
N ASP A 258 13.52 16.28 8.85
CA ASP A 258 12.61 15.17 8.58
C ASP A 258 11.87 14.73 9.84
N ILE A 259 10.69 14.15 9.63
CA ILE A 259 9.87 13.52 10.67
C ILE A 259 9.83 12.04 10.38
N ASN A 260 10.30 11.22 11.32
CA ASN A 260 10.39 9.78 11.17
C ASN A 260 10.05 9.05 12.47
N LYS A 261 9.71 7.75 12.37
CA LYS A 261 9.32 6.94 13.53
C LYS A 261 10.42 6.77 14.58
N GLY A 262 11.68 6.92 14.17
CA GLY A 262 12.86 6.65 15.00
C GLY A 262 12.90 7.59 16.19
N TRP A 263 12.91 8.91 15.95
CA TRP A 263 12.98 9.87 17.05
C TRP A 263 11.64 10.08 17.76
N LEU A 264 10.50 9.76 17.12
CA LEU A 264 9.16 9.76 17.73
C LEU A 264 8.87 8.53 18.60
N TYR A 265 9.78 7.56 18.64
CA TYR A 265 9.60 6.30 19.35
C TYR A 265 9.28 6.50 20.84
N GLY A 266 8.13 5.99 21.27
CA GLY A 266 7.68 6.00 22.68
C GLY A 266 6.74 7.14 23.06
N LEU A 267 6.48 8.12 22.18
CA LEU A 267 5.67 9.30 22.50
C LEU A 267 4.15 9.07 22.47
N ARG A 268 3.68 8.10 23.26
CA ARG A 268 2.29 7.60 23.21
C ARG A 268 1.24 8.56 23.76
N ALA A 269 1.62 9.41 24.72
CA ALA A 269 0.72 10.40 25.32
C ALA A 269 0.73 11.75 24.59
N LEU A 270 1.52 11.91 23.52
CA LEU A 270 1.72 13.19 22.87
C LEU A 270 0.43 13.71 22.25
N GLN A 271 0.04 14.92 22.64
CA GLN A 271 -1.15 15.62 22.18
C GLN A 271 -0.80 16.83 21.32
N GLN A 272 0.34 17.49 21.58
CA GLN A 272 0.75 18.71 20.90
C GLN A 272 2.20 18.60 20.44
N LEU A 273 2.41 18.80 19.14
CA LEU A 273 3.73 18.83 18.52
C LEU A 273 3.88 20.11 17.69
N TYR A 274 4.76 21.00 18.16
CA TYR A 274 5.05 22.26 17.48
C TYR A 274 6.45 22.19 16.88
N MET A 275 6.53 22.20 15.54
CA MET A 275 7.78 22.14 14.77
C MET A 275 7.87 23.25 13.73
N SER A 276 7.16 24.37 13.92
CA SER A 276 7.23 25.47 12.97
C SER A 276 8.62 26.12 12.91
N GLN A 277 8.94 26.75 11.78
CA GLN A 277 10.25 27.38 11.54
C GLN A 277 11.40 26.38 11.68
N ASN A 278 11.30 25.24 10.98
CA ASN A 278 12.36 24.22 10.85
C ASN A 278 12.76 24.07 9.37
N ALA A 279 13.49 23.00 9.03
CA ALA A 279 13.88 22.67 7.66
C ALA A 279 13.22 21.39 7.16
N VAL A 280 12.04 21.03 7.71
CA VAL A 280 11.38 19.76 7.41
C VAL A 280 10.98 19.71 5.94
N ASN A 281 11.52 18.74 5.20
CA ASN A 281 11.22 18.56 3.77
C ASN A 281 10.56 17.21 3.45
N ARG A 282 10.45 16.31 4.43
CA ARG A 282 9.82 15.00 4.27
C ARG A 282 9.17 14.50 5.57
N ILE A 283 8.11 13.71 5.43
CA ILE A 283 7.47 12.96 6.50
C ILE A 283 7.52 11.48 6.09
N SER A 284 8.07 10.61 6.94
CA SER A 284 8.09 9.17 6.68
C SER A 284 6.69 8.56 6.77
N PRO A 285 6.33 7.55 5.94
CA PRO A 285 4.99 6.96 5.94
C PRO A 285 4.54 6.35 7.29
N ASP A 286 5.51 5.91 8.10
CA ASP A 286 5.31 5.29 9.41
C ASP A 286 5.60 6.24 10.59
N ALA A 287 5.81 7.53 10.32
CA ALA A 287 6.25 8.50 11.32
C ALA A 287 5.38 8.52 12.58
N TRP A 288 4.06 8.39 12.41
CA TRP A 288 3.08 8.64 13.46
C TRP A 288 2.63 7.39 14.22
N GLU A 289 3.26 6.22 13.99
CA GLU A 289 2.87 4.93 14.59
C GLU A 289 2.69 5.02 16.11
N PHE A 290 3.54 5.79 16.79
CA PHE A 290 3.55 5.95 18.24
C PHE A 290 2.80 7.18 18.76
N CYS A 291 2.31 8.07 17.90
CA CYS A 291 1.73 9.37 18.28
C CYS A 291 0.22 9.48 17.96
N GLN A 292 -0.54 8.41 18.20
CA GLN A 292 -1.96 8.31 17.78
C GLN A 292 -2.92 9.21 18.58
N ASN A 293 -2.46 9.77 19.70
CA ASN A 293 -3.22 10.70 20.55
C ASN A 293 -2.98 12.18 20.20
N LEU A 294 -2.25 12.45 19.11
CA LEU A 294 -1.94 13.82 18.70
C LEU A 294 -3.23 14.57 18.32
N LEU A 295 -3.40 15.77 18.89
CA LEU A 295 -4.56 16.66 18.71
C LEU A 295 -4.18 17.90 17.89
N ASP A 296 -2.97 18.42 18.07
CA ASP A 296 -2.49 19.66 17.46
C ASP A 296 -1.08 19.48 16.89
N LEU A 297 -0.94 19.68 15.58
CA LEU A 297 0.30 19.53 14.84
C LEU A 297 0.60 20.80 14.04
N ASP A 298 1.67 21.51 14.40
CA ASP A 298 2.17 22.68 13.68
C ASP A 298 3.47 22.36 12.93
N LEU A 299 3.35 22.27 11.60
CA LEU A 299 4.45 22.12 10.66
C LEU A 299 4.62 23.36 9.77
N SER A 300 4.09 24.52 10.18
CA SER A 300 4.20 25.74 9.38
C SER A 300 5.63 26.27 9.25
N TYR A 301 5.91 27.10 8.24
CA TYR A 301 7.26 27.64 8.01
C TYR A 301 8.34 26.55 7.91
N ASN A 302 8.10 25.55 7.07
CA ASN A 302 9.04 24.45 6.78
C ASN A 302 9.34 24.39 5.26
N GLN A 303 9.88 23.28 4.77
CA GLN A 303 10.31 23.08 3.39
C GLN A 303 9.54 21.96 2.68
N LEU A 304 8.36 21.58 3.16
CA LEU A 304 7.53 20.55 2.54
C LEU A 304 7.10 21.03 1.15
N ASN A 305 7.35 20.23 0.12
CA ASN A 305 6.93 20.52 -1.26
C ASN A 305 5.85 19.57 -1.79
N ARG A 306 5.66 18.43 -1.12
CA ARG A 306 4.69 17.38 -1.48
C ARG A 306 4.09 16.78 -0.22
N LEU A 307 2.84 16.33 -0.34
CA LEU A 307 2.15 15.50 0.65
C LEU A 307 1.80 14.18 -0.04
N ASP A 308 2.57 13.14 0.24
CA ASP A 308 2.41 11.81 -0.36
C ASP A 308 1.33 10.99 0.33
N ASP A 309 0.93 9.90 -0.32
CA ASP A 309 0.07 8.90 0.29
C ASP A 309 0.60 8.50 1.67
N PHE A 310 -0.32 8.38 2.62
CA PHE A 310 -0.06 7.95 3.99
C PHE A 310 0.74 8.92 4.88
N ALA A 311 1.07 10.13 4.44
CA ALA A 311 1.84 11.11 5.22
C ALA A 311 1.27 11.40 6.63
N PHE A 312 -0.03 11.24 6.84
CA PHE A 312 -0.72 11.47 8.12
C PHE A 312 -1.50 10.25 8.64
N VAL A 313 -1.17 9.04 8.16
CA VAL A 313 -1.82 7.82 8.65
C VAL A 313 -1.56 7.62 10.14
N GLY A 314 -2.60 7.17 10.86
CA GLY A 314 -2.54 6.95 12.30
C GLY A 314 -2.96 8.15 13.15
N LEU A 315 -3.06 9.35 12.58
CA LEU A 315 -3.43 10.58 13.28
C LEU A 315 -4.96 10.78 13.37
N GLY A 316 -5.72 9.73 13.71
CA GLY A 316 -7.18 9.78 13.76
C GLY A 316 -7.78 10.73 14.82
N SER A 317 -6.99 11.06 15.85
CA SER A 317 -7.37 11.99 16.92
C SER A 317 -7.13 13.46 16.59
N LEU A 318 -6.41 13.74 15.50
CA LEU A 318 -5.93 15.10 15.19
C LEU A 318 -7.10 16.05 14.93
N GLU A 319 -7.08 17.20 15.61
CA GLU A 319 -8.10 18.25 15.52
C GLU A 319 -7.59 19.47 14.73
N LYS A 320 -6.28 19.76 14.82
CA LYS A 320 -5.65 20.90 14.16
C LYS A 320 -4.38 20.48 13.43
N LEU A 321 -4.31 20.85 12.16
CA LEU A 321 -3.15 20.64 11.31
C LEU A 321 -2.77 21.96 10.63
N ASN A 322 -1.60 22.47 10.96
CA ASN A 322 -1.05 23.66 10.34
C ASN A 322 0.14 23.29 9.44
N LEU A 323 -0.03 23.49 8.14
CA LEU A 323 0.94 23.28 7.07
C LEU A 323 1.25 24.59 6.32
N GLY A 324 0.86 25.73 6.90
CA GLY A 324 1.04 27.04 6.28
C GLY A 324 2.51 27.39 6.02
N ASP A 325 2.77 28.27 5.07
CA ASP A 325 4.10 28.82 4.79
C ASP A 325 5.14 27.72 4.47
N ASN A 326 4.76 26.75 3.64
CA ASN A 326 5.62 25.70 3.09
C ASN A 326 5.80 25.92 1.57
N ARG A 327 6.15 24.88 0.80
CA ARG A 327 6.29 24.92 -0.67
C ARG A 327 5.39 23.88 -1.35
N ILE A 328 4.30 23.49 -0.71
CA ILE A 328 3.46 22.36 -1.12
C ILE A 328 2.81 22.68 -2.47
N ASN A 329 3.22 21.96 -3.52
CA ASN A 329 2.66 22.05 -4.87
C ASN A 329 1.97 20.74 -5.32
N HIS A 330 2.17 19.65 -4.59
CA HIS A 330 1.57 18.34 -4.83
C HIS A 330 0.91 17.82 -3.56
N ILE A 331 -0.35 17.40 -3.69
CA ILE A 331 -1.14 16.78 -2.60
C ILE A 331 -1.77 15.52 -3.17
N ALA A 332 -1.35 14.36 -2.67
CA ALA A 332 -1.89 13.09 -3.13
C ALA A 332 -3.39 12.95 -2.80
N GLU A 333 -4.13 12.23 -3.65
CA GLU A 333 -5.56 12.01 -3.48
C GLU A 333 -5.80 11.16 -2.22
N GLY A 334 -6.62 11.64 -1.28
CA GLY A 334 -6.87 10.93 -0.02
C GLY A 334 -5.74 10.99 1.01
N VAL A 335 -4.75 11.89 0.88
CA VAL A 335 -3.68 12.06 1.89
C VAL A 335 -4.21 12.37 3.30
N PHE A 336 -5.36 13.03 3.38
CA PHE A 336 -6.04 13.36 4.65
C PHE A 336 -7.04 12.29 5.11
N LYS A 337 -7.12 11.16 4.39
CA LYS A 337 -8.02 10.06 4.75
C LYS A 337 -7.60 9.47 6.09
N GLY A 338 -8.56 9.35 7.00
CA GLY A 338 -8.34 8.86 8.36
C GLY A 338 -8.24 9.97 9.42
N LEU A 339 -8.09 11.24 9.03
CA LEU A 339 -8.14 12.40 9.93
C LEU A 339 -9.59 12.76 10.31
N ALA A 340 -10.30 11.80 10.90
CA ALA A 340 -11.75 11.87 11.11
C ALA A 340 -12.21 12.96 12.11
N ASN A 341 -11.30 13.46 12.94
CA ASN A 341 -11.57 14.51 13.93
C ASN A 341 -11.04 15.88 13.55
N LEU A 342 -10.42 16.03 12.38
CA LEU A 342 -9.78 17.27 11.99
C LEU A 342 -10.83 18.38 11.83
N ALA A 343 -10.67 19.44 12.62
CA ALA A 343 -11.56 20.59 12.65
C ALA A 343 -10.94 21.81 11.96
N THR A 344 -9.61 21.95 11.99
CA THR A 344 -8.89 23.06 11.35
C THR A 344 -7.73 22.56 10.50
N LEU A 345 -7.71 22.97 9.24
CA LEU A 345 -6.63 22.72 8.30
C LEU A 345 -6.14 24.05 7.72
N ASP A 346 -4.89 24.41 8.04
CA ASP A 346 -4.22 25.58 7.50
C ASP A 346 -3.19 25.17 6.44
N LEU A 347 -3.42 25.59 5.20
CA LEU A 347 -2.57 25.37 4.03
C LEU A 347 -2.15 26.70 3.39
N ARG A 348 -2.18 27.82 4.13
CA ARG A 348 -1.86 29.14 3.58
C ARG A 348 -0.43 29.23 3.05
N ASN A 349 -0.19 30.17 2.15
CA ASN A 349 1.14 30.51 1.62
C ASN A 349 1.93 29.29 1.17
N ASN A 350 1.31 28.44 0.34
CA ASN A 350 1.92 27.30 -0.32
C ASN A 350 1.87 27.50 -1.85
N GLU A 351 2.09 26.43 -2.62
CA GLU A 351 2.09 26.47 -4.08
C GLU A 351 0.94 25.64 -4.69
N ILE A 352 -0.17 25.50 -3.95
CA ILE A 352 -1.30 24.63 -4.31
C ILE A 352 -2.07 25.24 -5.50
N SER A 353 -2.39 24.41 -6.49
CA SER A 353 -3.24 24.78 -7.63
C SER A 353 -4.18 23.64 -8.03
N TRP A 354 -3.66 22.63 -8.73
CA TRP A 354 -4.41 21.53 -9.36
C TRP A 354 -5.29 20.73 -8.37
N ALA A 355 -4.90 20.68 -7.10
CA ALA A 355 -5.68 20.03 -6.04
C ALA A 355 -7.11 20.59 -5.92
N ILE A 356 -7.29 21.88 -6.25
CA ILE A 356 -8.58 22.57 -6.26
C ILE A 356 -9.15 22.70 -7.68
N GLU A 357 -8.27 22.77 -8.68
CA GLU A 357 -8.66 23.01 -10.08
C GLU A 357 -9.08 21.76 -10.87
N ASP A 358 -8.77 20.54 -10.40
CA ASP A 358 -9.02 19.29 -11.14
C ASP A 358 -9.38 18.10 -10.23
N SER A 359 -8.83 18.03 -9.02
CA SER A 359 -9.05 16.87 -8.16
C SER A 359 -10.42 16.84 -7.51
N THR A 360 -10.90 15.63 -7.19
CA THR A 360 -12.21 15.37 -6.57
C THR A 360 -12.10 14.75 -5.18
N GLU A 361 -10.92 14.30 -4.76
CA GLU A 361 -10.76 13.45 -3.56
C GLU A 361 -9.65 13.92 -2.61
N VAL A 362 -9.04 15.09 -2.84
CA VAL A 362 -7.97 15.61 -1.97
C VAL A 362 -8.43 15.73 -0.52
N PHE A 363 -9.62 16.28 -0.28
CA PHE A 363 -10.19 16.47 1.05
C PHE A 363 -11.18 15.37 1.47
N ALA A 364 -11.19 14.24 0.75
CA ALA A 364 -12.09 13.14 1.08
C ALA A 364 -11.81 12.60 2.50
N GLY A 365 -12.88 12.43 3.28
CA GLY A 365 -12.80 11.93 4.66
C GLY A 365 -12.75 13.00 5.75
N LEU A 366 -12.61 14.28 5.39
CA LEU A 366 -12.57 15.42 6.32
C LEU A 366 -13.97 15.93 6.72
N SER A 367 -14.87 15.01 7.08
CA SER A 367 -16.28 15.30 7.35
C SER A 367 -16.56 16.22 8.56
N LYS A 368 -15.59 16.36 9.48
CA LYS A 368 -15.67 17.26 10.64
C LYS A 368 -14.89 18.57 10.48
N LEU A 369 -14.34 18.85 9.30
CA LEU A 369 -13.53 20.05 9.09
C LEU A 369 -14.42 21.29 9.12
N HIS A 370 -14.14 22.21 10.03
CA HIS A 370 -14.88 23.47 10.20
C HIS A 370 -14.18 24.64 9.51
N THR A 371 -12.84 24.64 9.51
CA THR A 371 -12.02 25.74 8.99
C THR A 371 -10.98 25.22 8.01
N LEU A 372 -10.99 25.77 6.80
CA LEU A 372 -10.00 25.52 5.76
C LEU A 372 -9.39 26.84 5.29
N ILE A 373 -8.08 26.99 5.45
CA ILE A 373 -7.34 28.18 5.04
C ILE A 373 -6.46 27.81 3.84
N LEU A 374 -6.74 28.38 2.68
CA LEU A 374 -6.01 28.22 1.42
C LEU A 374 -5.42 29.55 0.92
N GLN A 375 -5.38 30.58 1.78
CA GLN A 375 -4.86 31.90 1.46
C GLN A 375 -3.48 31.83 0.78
N GLY A 376 -3.21 32.66 -0.22
CA GLY A 376 -1.85 32.85 -0.75
C GLY A 376 -1.28 31.64 -1.49
N ASN A 377 -2.13 30.82 -2.11
CA ASN A 377 -1.74 29.72 -2.99
C ASN A 377 -1.79 30.14 -4.47
N LYS A 378 -1.71 29.17 -5.40
CA LYS A 378 -1.70 29.39 -6.86
C LYS A 378 -3.02 28.97 -7.53
N ILE A 379 -4.14 29.04 -6.81
CA ILE A 379 -5.45 28.56 -7.27
C ILE A 379 -6.09 29.58 -8.23
N LYS A 380 -6.21 29.23 -9.52
CA LYS A 380 -6.86 30.07 -10.54
C LYS A 380 -8.31 29.67 -10.79
N SER A 381 -8.67 28.42 -10.53
CA SER A 381 -10.02 27.90 -10.81
C SER A 381 -10.54 27.03 -9.68
N ILE A 382 -11.85 27.07 -9.45
CA ILE A 382 -12.51 26.23 -8.44
C ILE A 382 -13.52 25.36 -9.16
N THR A 383 -13.32 24.04 -9.07
CA THR A 383 -14.25 23.06 -9.65
C THR A 383 -15.42 22.79 -8.72
N LYS A 384 -16.51 22.27 -9.28
CA LYS A 384 -17.71 21.87 -8.52
C LYS A 384 -17.42 20.84 -7.44
N LYS A 385 -16.37 20.03 -7.65
CA LYS A 385 -15.99 18.92 -6.78
C LYS A 385 -14.80 19.23 -5.87
N ALA A 386 -14.21 20.42 -5.95
CA ALA A 386 -12.99 20.78 -5.23
C ALA A 386 -13.08 20.55 -3.71
N PHE A 387 -14.25 20.79 -3.14
CA PHE A 387 -14.50 20.70 -1.70
C PHE A 387 -15.42 19.52 -1.34
N THR A 388 -15.42 18.46 -2.15
CA THR A 388 -16.20 17.24 -1.86
C THR A 388 -15.69 16.59 -0.56
N GLY A 389 -16.60 16.17 0.32
CA GLY A 389 -16.27 15.56 1.61
C GLY A 389 -16.10 16.54 2.78
N LEU A 390 -16.28 17.85 2.54
CA LEU A 390 -16.20 18.92 3.53
C LEU A 390 -17.58 19.37 4.04
N ASP A 391 -18.40 18.42 4.49
CA ASP A 391 -19.82 18.65 4.79
C ASP A 391 -20.07 19.58 5.99
N ALA A 392 -19.11 19.66 6.93
CA ALA A 392 -19.17 20.51 8.13
C ALA A 392 -18.46 21.86 7.97
N LEU A 393 -17.94 22.19 6.78
CA LEU A 393 -17.11 23.38 6.59
C LEU A 393 -17.92 24.66 6.77
N GLN A 394 -17.40 25.55 7.61
CA GLN A 394 -18.03 26.82 7.98
C GLN A 394 -17.19 28.02 7.55
N HIS A 395 -15.86 27.92 7.64
CA HIS A 395 -14.94 29.00 7.33
C HIS A 395 -13.99 28.58 6.21
N LEU A 396 -14.00 29.32 5.11
CA LEU A 396 -13.14 29.09 3.95
C LEU A 396 -12.40 30.37 3.57
N ASP A 397 -11.06 30.35 3.64
CA ASP A 397 -10.22 31.46 3.16
C ASP A 397 -9.52 31.09 1.85
N LEU A 398 -9.88 31.80 0.78
CA LEU A 398 -9.31 31.68 -0.57
C LEU A 398 -8.62 32.97 -1.01
N SER A 399 -8.39 33.91 -0.10
CA SER A 399 -7.77 35.20 -0.42
C SER A 399 -6.36 35.04 -1.02
N ASN A 400 -5.92 36.04 -1.79
CA ASN A 400 -4.57 36.08 -2.36
C ASN A 400 -4.20 34.89 -3.29
N ASN A 401 -5.18 34.22 -3.90
CA ASN A 401 -4.95 33.15 -4.88
C ASN A 401 -5.00 33.61 -6.35
N GLY A 402 -5.65 34.75 -6.61
CA GLY A 402 -5.89 35.22 -7.97
C GLY A 402 -6.92 34.38 -8.74
N VAL A 403 -7.95 33.88 -8.04
CA VAL A 403 -9.04 33.08 -8.63
C VAL A 403 -9.68 33.84 -9.80
N MET A 404 -9.80 33.14 -10.93
CA MET A 404 -10.35 33.64 -12.21
C MET A 404 -11.70 33.01 -12.56
N SER A 405 -11.93 31.74 -12.22
CA SER A 405 -13.18 31.06 -12.58
C SER A 405 -13.70 30.16 -11.47
N LEU A 406 -15.03 30.12 -11.33
CA LEU A 406 -15.74 29.22 -10.44
C LEU A 406 -16.77 28.44 -11.28
N GLN A 407 -16.76 27.11 -11.17
CA GLN A 407 -17.78 26.28 -11.80
C GLN A 407 -19.15 26.45 -11.12
N ASP A 408 -20.20 26.07 -11.82
CA ASP A 408 -21.58 26.09 -11.33
C ASP A 408 -21.71 25.35 -9.99
N ASP A 409 -22.35 26.01 -9.03
CA ASP A 409 -22.68 25.43 -7.73
C ASP A 409 -21.49 24.88 -6.93
N ALA A 410 -20.28 25.42 -7.14
CA ALA A 410 -19.06 24.89 -6.50
C ALA A 410 -19.06 24.91 -4.96
N PHE A 411 -19.93 25.72 -4.36
CA PHE A 411 -20.13 25.80 -2.92
C PHE A 411 -21.52 25.30 -2.48
N ALA A 412 -22.37 24.84 -3.40
CA ALA A 412 -23.78 24.59 -3.08
C ALA A 412 -24.00 23.43 -2.10
N HIS A 413 -23.07 22.47 -2.05
CA HIS A 413 -23.12 21.35 -1.10
C HIS A 413 -22.61 21.72 0.30
N ILE A 414 -22.05 22.92 0.50
CA ILE A 414 -21.43 23.36 1.75
C ILE A 414 -22.20 24.54 2.34
N LYS A 415 -22.43 24.50 3.66
CA LYS A 415 -23.11 25.58 4.40
C LYS A 415 -22.09 26.47 5.10
N LEU A 416 -21.47 27.35 4.32
CA LEU A 416 -20.48 28.30 4.82
C LEU A 416 -21.12 29.39 5.68
N GLN A 417 -20.45 29.73 6.78
CA GLN A 417 -20.72 30.91 7.60
C GLN A 417 -19.83 32.09 7.19
N GLU A 418 -18.67 31.80 6.60
CA GLU A 418 -17.72 32.79 6.13
C GLU A 418 -16.96 32.26 4.92
N ILE A 419 -16.86 33.09 3.88
CA ILE A 419 -15.98 32.87 2.74
C ILE A 419 -15.15 34.12 2.48
N ILE A 420 -13.83 34.03 2.63
CA ILE A 420 -12.92 35.12 2.32
C ILE A 420 -12.40 34.92 0.90
N LEU A 421 -12.92 35.72 -0.03
CA LEU A 421 -12.48 35.72 -1.43
C LEU A 421 -12.20 37.16 -1.85
N ASN A 422 -10.92 37.47 -2.10
CA ASN A 422 -10.49 38.76 -2.61
C ASN A 422 -9.77 38.55 -3.94
N THR A 423 -10.41 38.92 -5.05
CA THR A 423 -9.86 38.80 -6.40
C THR A 423 -10.48 39.82 -7.35
N SER A 424 -9.65 40.44 -8.18
CA SER A 424 -10.07 41.31 -9.28
C SER A 424 -9.96 40.64 -10.64
N ASN A 425 -9.76 39.31 -10.67
CA ASN A 425 -9.40 38.55 -11.87
C ASN A 425 -10.55 37.73 -12.45
N LEU A 426 -11.80 37.92 -11.99
CA LEU A 426 -12.90 37.02 -12.33
C LEU A 426 -13.32 37.13 -13.80
N LEU A 427 -13.53 35.96 -14.40
CA LEU A 427 -14.25 35.77 -15.65
C LEU A 427 -15.76 35.81 -15.35
N CYS A 428 -16.39 36.95 -15.62
CA CYS A 428 -17.82 37.16 -15.44
C CYS A 428 -18.61 36.69 -16.67
N ASP A 429 -18.46 35.41 -17.00
CA ASP A 429 -19.21 34.72 -18.04
C ASP A 429 -20.46 34.00 -17.47
N CYS A 430 -21.17 33.26 -18.31
CA CYS A 430 -22.38 32.55 -17.86
C CYS A 430 -22.12 31.48 -16.78
N GLN A 431 -20.88 30.99 -16.61
CA GLN A 431 -20.54 30.01 -15.57
C GLN A 431 -20.51 30.66 -14.19
N LEU A 432 -20.22 31.97 -14.09
CA LEU A 432 -20.20 32.70 -12.83
C LEU A 432 -21.59 33.23 -12.40
N LYS A 433 -22.58 33.16 -13.28
CA LYS A 433 -23.93 33.75 -13.11
C LYS A 433 -24.61 33.40 -11.77
N TRP A 434 -24.38 32.20 -11.24
CA TRP A 434 -24.98 31.72 -9.99
C TRP A 434 -24.38 32.39 -8.74
N PHE A 435 -23.11 32.80 -8.80
CA PHE A 435 -22.33 33.19 -7.62
C PHE A 435 -22.86 34.45 -6.91
N PRO A 436 -23.24 35.56 -7.60
CA PRO A 436 -23.85 36.72 -6.95
C PRO A 436 -25.16 36.39 -6.23
N GLN A 437 -25.99 35.53 -6.83
CA GLN A 437 -27.26 35.09 -6.26
C GLN A 437 -27.03 34.22 -5.02
N TRP A 438 -26.07 33.29 -5.11
CA TRP A 438 -25.69 32.43 -3.99
C TRP A 438 -25.11 33.22 -2.81
N LEU A 439 -24.23 34.21 -3.06
CA LEU A 439 -23.71 35.11 -2.03
C LEU A 439 -24.84 35.84 -1.31
N THR A 440 -25.87 36.25 -2.06
CA THR A 440 -27.01 36.95 -1.51
C THR A 440 -27.92 36.05 -0.68
N ALA A 441 -28.23 34.86 -1.20
CA ALA A 441 -29.03 33.87 -0.50
C ALA A 441 -28.35 33.35 0.79
N SER A 442 -27.02 33.31 0.81
CA SER A 442 -26.22 32.83 1.94
C SER A 442 -25.83 33.93 2.94
N ALA A 443 -26.18 35.20 2.68
CA ALA A 443 -25.79 36.36 3.49
C ALA A 443 -24.25 36.55 3.64
N LEU A 444 -23.49 36.21 2.59
CA LEU A 444 -22.01 36.24 2.57
C LEU A 444 -21.44 37.42 1.76
N GLN A 445 -22.25 38.43 1.44
CA GLN A 445 -21.81 39.53 0.57
C GLN A 445 -20.68 40.36 1.16
N ASN A 446 -20.63 40.48 2.49
CA ASN A 446 -19.66 41.33 3.20
C ASN A 446 -18.29 40.65 3.42
N THR A 447 -18.18 39.34 3.15
CA THR A 447 -16.94 38.59 3.35
C THR A 447 -16.11 38.48 2.07
N VAL A 448 -16.66 38.93 0.94
CA VAL A 448 -16.01 38.88 -0.37
C VAL A 448 -15.74 40.29 -0.92
N ASN A 449 -14.59 40.46 -1.56
CA ASN A 449 -14.25 41.66 -2.32
C ASN A 449 -13.82 41.24 -3.73
N VAL A 450 -14.78 41.23 -4.65
CA VAL A 450 -14.56 40.65 -5.98
C VAL A 450 -15.04 41.55 -7.11
N SER A 451 -14.25 41.61 -8.18
CA SER A 451 -14.57 42.37 -9.40
C SER A 451 -14.22 41.58 -10.67
N CYS A 452 -14.90 41.94 -11.75
CA CYS A 452 -14.73 41.31 -13.05
C CYS A 452 -13.45 41.81 -13.75
N ALA A 453 -12.65 40.90 -14.29
CA ALA A 453 -11.56 41.21 -15.22
C ALA A 453 -11.97 41.04 -16.69
N HIS A 454 -12.90 40.14 -16.96
CA HIS A 454 -13.39 39.85 -18.30
C HIS A 454 -14.89 39.54 -18.23
N PRO A 455 -15.69 39.81 -19.27
CA PRO A 455 -15.33 40.50 -20.52
C PRO A 455 -14.95 41.97 -20.35
N ASP A 456 -14.29 42.57 -21.36
CA ASP A 456 -13.73 43.93 -21.30
C ASP A 456 -14.76 45.00 -20.89
N TRP A 457 -16.03 44.83 -21.26
CA TRP A 457 -17.11 45.76 -20.89
C TRP A 457 -17.56 45.67 -19.43
N LEU A 458 -17.18 44.61 -18.71
CA LEU A 458 -17.38 44.46 -17.26
C LEU A 458 -16.12 44.74 -16.44
N LEU A 459 -14.99 45.08 -17.08
CA LEU A 459 -13.69 45.28 -16.43
C LEU A 459 -13.78 46.24 -15.23
N GLY A 460 -13.32 45.79 -14.07
CA GLY A 460 -13.27 46.54 -12.82
C GLY A 460 -14.61 46.69 -12.10
N ARG A 461 -15.73 46.24 -12.69
CA ARG A 461 -17.04 46.34 -12.03
C ARG A 461 -17.12 45.37 -10.84
N PRO A 462 -17.62 45.82 -9.67
CA PRO A 462 -17.90 44.95 -8.55
C PRO A 462 -18.93 43.89 -8.93
N LEU A 463 -18.69 42.62 -8.54
CA LEU A 463 -19.52 41.49 -9.00
C LEU A 463 -21.02 41.66 -8.69
N LEU A 464 -21.35 42.13 -7.48
CA LEU A 464 -22.74 42.32 -7.03
C LEU A 464 -23.48 43.46 -7.76
N SER A 465 -22.75 44.29 -8.53
CA SER A 465 -23.33 45.35 -9.35
C SER A 465 -23.63 44.94 -10.79
N VAL A 466 -23.24 43.71 -11.18
CA VAL A 466 -23.44 43.20 -12.54
C VAL A 466 -24.83 42.58 -12.67
N ASP A 467 -25.57 42.99 -13.69
CA ASP A 467 -26.91 42.47 -13.96
C ASP A 467 -26.85 41.00 -14.41
N SER A 468 -27.85 40.20 -13.99
CA SER A 468 -27.90 38.77 -14.30
C SER A 468 -27.91 38.45 -15.81
N GLY A 469 -28.28 39.41 -16.67
CA GLY A 469 -28.29 39.25 -18.13
C GLY A 469 -26.92 39.43 -18.79
N ASP A 470 -25.96 40.07 -18.11
CA ASP A 470 -24.65 40.41 -18.66
C ASP A 470 -23.64 39.24 -18.59
N PHE A 471 -23.96 38.20 -17.83
CA PHE A 471 -23.19 36.96 -17.73
C PHE A 471 -23.48 36.05 -18.96
N ILE A 472 -22.75 36.27 -20.04
CA ILE A 472 -22.88 35.54 -21.33
C ILE A 472 -21.68 34.63 -21.61
N CYS A 473 -21.87 33.59 -22.42
CA CYS A 473 -20.82 32.59 -22.77
C CYS A 473 -20.44 32.60 -24.25
N ASP A 474 -20.68 33.72 -24.94
CA ASP A 474 -20.39 33.86 -26.38
C ASP A 474 -18.87 33.79 -26.67
N ASN A 475 -18.03 34.00 -25.65
CA ASN A 475 -16.57 33.94 -25.70
C ASN A 475 -16.05 33.04 -24.55
N PHE A 476 -15.15 32.12 -24.85
CA PHE A 476 -14.47 31.23 -23.89
C PHE A 476 -12.96 31.54 -23.85
N PRO A 477 -12.54 32.61 -23.16
CA PRO A 477 -11.13 33.01 -23.13
C PRO A 477 -10.25 31.98 -22.42
N LYS A 478 -10.78 31.22 -21.47
CA LYS A 478 -10.08 30.09 -20.82
C LYS A 478 -9.99 28.87 -21.78
N PRO A 479 -8.87 28.12 -21.82
CA PRO A 479 -8.71 27.00 -22.74
C PRO A 479 -9.79 25.92 -22.55
N GLN A 480 -10.40 25.47 -23.64
CA GLN A 480 -11.32 24.34 -23.65
C GLN A 480 -10.68 23.15 -24.34
N ILE A 481 -10.55 22.04 -23.62
CA ILE A 481 -10.01 20.80 -24.19
C ILE A 481 -11.05 20.20 -25.13
N LYS A 482 -10.61 19.90 -26.36
CA LYS A 482 -11.40 19.31 -27.45
C LYS A 482 -11.01 17.86 -27.70
N VAL A 483 -9.72 17.53 -27.54
CA VAL A 483 -9.20 16.16 -27.68
C VAL A 483 -8.52 15.78 -26.38
N HIS A 484 -8.97 14.67 -25.81
CA HIS A 484 -8.40 14.07 -24.61
C HIS A 484 -7.46 12.92 -24.99
N PRO A 485 -6.42 12.63 -24.18
CA PRO A 485 -5.57 11.48 -24.41
C PRO A 485 -6.33 10.17 -24.18
N GLU A 486 -6.01 9.15 -24.96
CA GLU A 486 -6.64 7.83 -24.89
C GLU A 486 -5.86 6.87 -23.98
N THR A 487 -6.59 6.08 -23.20
CA THR A 487 -6.01 4.98 -22.41
C THR A 487 -5.42 3.95 -23.36
N THR A 488 -4.15 3.58 -23.14
CA THR A 488 -3.37 2.77 -24.08
C THR A 488 -2.74 1.57 -23.35
N VAL A 489 -2.74 0.41 -24.01
CA VAL A 489 -1.96 -0.76 -23.60
C VAL A 489 -0.83 -0.91 -24.61
N ALA A 490 0.41 -0.95 -24.13
CA ALA A 490 1.60 -1.03 -24.98
C ALA A 490 2.46 -2.24 -24.61
N LEU A 491 3.17 -2.78 -25.60
CA LEU A 491 4.20 -3.78 -25.34
C LEU A 491 5.49 -3.08 -24.89
N LYS A 492 6.16 -3.65 -23.90
CA LYS A 492 7.48 -3.22 -23.43
C LYS A 492 8.45 -3.07 -24.62
N GLY A 493 9.11 -1.93 -24.70
CA GLY A 493 10.04 -1.55 -25.76
C GLY A 493 9.40 -0.84 -26.97
N MET A 494 8.07 -0.72 -27.04
CA MET A 494 7.39 0.04 -28.10
C MET A 494 7.40 1.55 -27.83
N ASN A 495 7.15 2.34 -28.87
CA ASN A 495 6.91 3.78 -28.71
C ASN A 495 5.40 4.05 -28.61
N VAL A 496 5.01 4.97 -27.72
CA VAL A 496 3.61 5.36 -27.47
C VAL A 496 3.49 6.88 -27.60
N THR A 497 2.40 7.34 -28.20
CA THR A 497 2.08 8.76 -28.32
C THR A 497 0.74 9.07 -27.68
N LEU A 498 0.70 10.05 -26.78
CA LEU A 498 -0.54 10.58 -26.22
C LEU A 498 -0.80 11.98 -26.77
N THR A 499 -2.01 12.21 -27.27
CA THR A 499 -2.40 13.46 -27.93
C THR A 499 -3.46 14.19 -27.12
N CYS A 500 -3.35 15.51 -27.04
CA CYS A 500 -4.33 16.37 -26.42
C CYS A 500 -4.45 17.67 -27.21
N ALA A 501 -5.66 18.18 -27.40
CA ALA A 501 -5.89 19.44 -28.08
C ALA A 501 -6.88 20.33 -27.34
N ALA A 502 -6.65 21.63 -27.33
CA ALA A 502 -7.55 22.62 -26.78
C ALA A 502 -7.68 23.84 -27.69
N SER A 503 -8.80 24.55 -27.55
CA SER A 503 -9.06 25.80 -28.25
C SER A 503 -9.39 26.91 -27.26
N SER A 504 -9.04 28.15 -27.60
CA SER A 504 -9.51 29.36 -26.93
C SER A 504 -9.97 30.38 -27.98
N SER A 505 -10.95 31.20 -27.62
CA SER A 505 -11.38 32.37 -28.40
C SER A 505 -10.63 33.66 -28.00
N SER A 506 -9.70 33.59 -27.05
CA SER A 506 -8.71 34.64 -26.81
C SER A 506 -7.43 34.40 -27.60
N ASP A 507 -6.76 35.48 -27.98
CA ASP A 507 -5.41 35.54 -28.55
C ASP A 507 -4.28 35.30 -27.52
N SER A 508 -4.62 35.13 -26.23
CA SER A 508 -3.66 34.86 -25.18
C SER A 508 -2.88 33.56 -25.46
N PRO A 509 -1.53 33.58 -25.40
CA PRO A 509 -0.73 32.40 -25.69
C PRO A 509 -1.04 31.28 -24.69
N MET A 510 -1.16 30.06 -25.22
CA MET A 510 -1.35 28.86 -24.42
C MET A 510 -0.02 28.16 -24.18
N SER A 511 0.23 27.73 -22.95
CA SER A 511 1.31 26.82 -22.59
C SER A 511 0.74 25.43 -22.27
N THR A 512 1.55 24.40 -22.48
CA THR A 512 1.16 23.00 -22.29
C THR A 512 2.11 22.32 -21.31
N ALA A 513 1.58 21.43 -20.49
CA ALA A 513 2.35 20.55 -19.60
C ALA A 513 1.70 19.17 -19.56
N TRP A 514 2.49 18.12 -19.39
CA TRP A 514 1.99 16.77 -19.16
C TRP A 514 2.24 16.35 -17.72
N ARG A 515 1.30 15.60 -17.16
CA ARG A 515 1.41 14.99 -15.84
C ARG A 515 1.38 13.48 -15.95
N LYS A 516 2.12 12.80 -15.07
CA LYS A 516 2.04 11.36 -14.82
C LYS A 516 1.77 11.14 -13.34
N ASP A 517 0.70 10.43 -13.01
CA ASP A 517 0.29 10.12 -11.63
C ASP A 517 0.24 11.36 -10.72
N GLY A 518 -0.09 12.49 -11.34
CA GLY A 518 -0.23 13.78 -10.68
C GLY A 518 1.02 14.67 -10.64
N GLU A 519 2.17 14.18 -11.07
CA GLU A 519 3.42 14.95 -11.15
C GLU A 519 3.69 15.49 -12.55
N ILE A 520 4.23 16.70 -12.67
CA ILE A 520 4.57 17.33 -13.96
C ILE A 520 5.81 16.68 -14.57
N LEU A 521 5.77 16.37 -15.87
CA LEU A 521 6.86 15.79 -16.64
C LEU A 521 7.74 16.88 -17.29
N TYR A 522 8.82 17.28 -16.62
CA TYR A 522 9.72 18.34 -17.11
C TYR A 522 10.62 17.90 -18.29
N ASP A 523 11.18 16.69 -18.24
CA ASP A 523 12.15 16.19 -19.23
C ASP A 523 11.50 15.31 -20.33
N SER A 524 10.20 15.49 -20.56
CA SER A 524 9.46 14.69 -21.52
C SER A 524 9.60 15.22 -22.95
N LYS A 525 9.59 14.32 -23.95
CA LYS A 525 9.58 14.70 -25.36
C LYS A 525 8.16 15.10 -25.76
N VAL A 526 7.90 16.41 -25.70
CA VAL A 526 6.61 17.00 -26.02
C VAL A 526 6.71 17.83 -27.29
N GLU A 527 5.85 17.54 -28.26
CA GLU A 527 5.65 18.37 -29.44
C GLU A 527 4.37 19.20 -29.25
N THR A 528 4.39 20.48 -29.61
CA THR A 528 3.21 21.36 -29.52
C THR A 528 3.06 22.13 -30.82
N PHE A 529 1.85 22.11 -31.39
CA PHE A 529 1.49 22.78 -32.63
C PHE A 529 0.28 23.69 -32.39
N ALA A 530 0.34 24.93 -32.89
CA ALA A 530 -0.79 25.85 -32.88
C ALA A 530 -1.36 26.01 -34.30
N ARG A 531 -2.68 25.87 -34.44
CA ARG A 531 -3.42 26.06 -35.68
C ARG A 531 -4.47 27.16 -35.50
N PHE A 532 -4.51 28.08 -36.45
CA PHE A 532 -5.54 29.12 -36.51
C PHE A 532 -6.69 28.65 -37.42
N GLN A 533 -7.90 28.57 -36.87
CA GLN A 533 -9.11 28.38 -37.65
C GLN A 533 -9.86 29.72 -37.78
N LYS A 534 -10.09 30.16 -39.02
CA LYS A 534 -10.76 31.43 -39.32
C LYS A 534 -12.20 31.16 -39.78
N HIS A 535 -13.16 31.25 -38.86
CA HIS A 535 -14.58 31.30 -39.17
C HIS A 535 -15.30 32.18 -38.15
N GLY A 536 -15.51 33.47 -38.47
CA GLY A 536 -16.28 34.42 -37.64
C GLY A 536 -15.56 34.99 -36.40
N ALA A 537 -14.62 34.25 -35.82
CA ALA A 537 -13.61 34.69 -34.84
C ALA A 537 -12.31 33.90 -35.07
N GLU A 538 -11.15 34.45 -34.75
CA GLU A 538 -9.85 33.76 -34.90
C GLU A 538 -9.69 32.77 -33.73
N LEU A 539 -10.00 31.50 -33.97
CA LEU A 539 -9.87 30.44 -32.98
C LEU A 539 -8.47 29.87 -33.03
N VAL A 540 -7.80 29.88 -31.88
CA VAL A 540 -6.47 29.30 -31.74
C VAL A 540 -6.60 27.92 -31.11
N GLU A 541 -6.26 26.89 -31.89
CA GLU A 541 -6.25 25.48 -31.46
C GLU A 541 -4.80 25.05 -31.20
N TYR A 542 -4.50 24.57 -29.99
CA TYR A 542 -3.22 24.02 -29.61
C TYR A 542 -3.34 22.51 -29.47
N THR A 543 -2.51 21.76 -30.19
CA THR A 543 -2.34 20.32 -30.04
C THR A 543 -0.99 20.03 -29.43
N THR A 544 -0.97 19.29 -28.32
CA THR A 544 0.24 18.77 -27.68
C THR A 544 0.28 17.24 -27.80
N VAL A 545 1.46 16.72 -28.13
CA VAL A 545 1.73 15.29 -28.28
C VAL A 545 2.89 14.92 -27.36
N LEU A 546 2.64 14.02 -26.42
CA LEU A 546 3.66 13.40 -25.58
C LEU A 546 4.16 12.13 -26.23
N HIS A 547 5.46 12.07 -26.50
CA HIS A 547 6.14 10.91 -27.08
C HIS A 547 6.89 10.13 -26.01
N LEU A 548 6.46 8.89 -25.74
CA LEU A 548 7.14 7.94 -24.86
C LEU A 548 7.86 6.92 -25.74
N PHE A 549 9.19 6.87 -25.63
CA PHE A 549 10.01 5.98 -26.45
C PHE A 549 10.47 4.77 -25.65
N ASN A 550 10.46 3.59 -26.27
CA ASN A 550 10.93 2.35 -25.65
C ASN A 550 10.31 2.13 -24.25
N VAL A 551 8.98 2.12 -24.19
CA VAL A 551 8.22 2.12 -22.93
C VAL A 551 8.57 0.92 -22.06
N ASN A 552 8.63 1.14 -20.75
CA ASN A 552 8.92 0.12 -19.77
C ASN A 552 7.95 0.21 -18.58
N PHE A 553 8.04 -0.69 -17.61
CA PHE A 553 7.10 -0.71 -16.47
C PHE A 553 7.11 0.58 -15.63
N THR A 554 8.22 1.33 -15.59
CA THR A 554 8.25 2.64 -14.90
C THR A 554 7.43 3.71 -15.60
N ASP A 555 7.04 3.49 -16.86
CA ASP A 555 6.18 4.39 -17.62
C ASP A 555 4.69 4.10 -17.39
N GLU A 556 4.33 2.99 -16.73
CA GLU A 556 2.94 2.76 -16.33
C GLU A 556 2.43 3.86 -15.41
N GLY A 557 1.21 4.31 -15.64
CA GLY A 557 0.60 5.38 -14.86
C GLY A 557 -0.55 6.06 -15.56
N LYS A 558 -1.11 7.08 -14.90
CA LYS A 558 -2.18 7.92 -15.42
C LYS A 558 -1.60 9.23 -15.95
N TYR A 559 -1.72 9.44 -17.26
CA TYR A 559 -1.24 10.62 -17.95
C TYR A 559 -2.35 11.64 -18.17
N GLN A 560 -2.02 12.92 -18.04
CA GLN A 560 -2.96 14.02 -18.19
C GLN A 560 -2.26 15.24 -18.80
N CYS A 561 -2.79 15.81 -19.87
CA CYS A 561 -2.34 17.13 -20.35
C CYS A 561 -3.01 18.24 -19.53
N VAL A 562 -2.24 19.31 -19.32
CA VAL A 562 -2.67 20.58 -18.71
C VAL A 562 -2.39 21.68 -19.73
N ILE A 563 -3.40 22.47 -20.06
CA ILE A 563 -3.27 23.60 -20.99
C ILE A 563 -3.67 24.88 -20.26
N THR A 564 -2.78 25.87 -20.31
CA THR A 564 -2.88 27.09 -19.49
C THR A 564 -2.74 28.32 -20.36
N ASN A 565 -3.55 29.34 -20.13
CA ASN A 565 -3.30 30.69 -20.63
C ASN A 565 -3.46 31.73 -19.50
N HIS A 566 -3.51 33.01 -19.86
CA HIS A 566 -3.70 34.09 -18.89
C HIS A 566 -4.99 33.96 -18.07
N PHE A 567 -6.06 33.37 -18.63
CA PHE A 567 -7.38 33.23 -18.01
C PHE A 567 -7.56 31.96 -17.17
N GLY A 568 -6.56 31.07 -17.16
CA GLY A 568 -6.55 29.88 -16.30
C GLY A 568 -6.05 28.62 -16.98
N SER A 569 -6.12 27.52 -16.24
CA SER A 569 -5.69 26.19 -16.66
C SER A 569 -6.91 25.28 -16.86
N ASN A 570 -6.80 24.32 -17.78
CA ASN A 570 -7.76 23.25 -17.94
C ASN A 570 -7.04 21.90 -18.08
N TYR A 571 -7.70 20.83 -17.64
CA TYR A 571 -7.11 19.51 -17.43
C TYR A 571 -7.87 18.47 -18.22
N SER A 572 -7.16 17.60 -18.94
CA SER A 572 -7.80 16.52 -19.70
C SER A 572 -8.27 15.38 -18.80
N SER A 573 -9.03 14.42 -19.36
CA SER A 573 -9.23 13.14 -18.69
C SER A 573 -7.89 12.41 -18.51
N LYS A 574 -7.76 11.69 -17.40
CA LYS A 574 -6.59 10.86 -17.10
C LYS A 574 -6.58 9.61 -18.00
N ALA A 575 -5.59 9.48 -18.88
CA ALA A 575 -5.36 8.31 -19.74
C ALA A 575 -4.43 7.31 -19.04
N LYS A 576 -4.86 6.06 -18.86
CA LYS A 576 -3.99 5.03 -18.26
C LYS A 576 -3.07 4.43 -19.31
N LEU A 577 -1.77 4.37 -19.04
CA LEU A 577 -0.81 3.55 -19.78
C LEU A 577 -0.57 2.25 -19.00
N THR A 578 -0.82 1.11 -19.66
CA THR A 578 -0.46 -0.22 -19.14
C THR A 578 0.59 -0.84 -20.04
N VAL A 579 1.66 -1.38 -19.47
CA VAL A 579 2.78 -1.97 -20.19
C VAL A 579 2.76 -3.48 -19.98
N ASN A 580 2.53 -4.21 -21.07
CA ASN A 580 2.55 -5.66 -21.07
C ASN A 580 3.86 -6.18 -21.68
N GLU A 581 4.25 -7.39 -21.30
CA GLU A 581 5.39 -8.11 -21.84
C GLU A 581 4.87 -9.43 -22.44
N MET A 582 5.17 -9.68 -23.72
CA MET A 582 4.76 -10.91 -24.38
C MET A 582 5.33 -12.14 -23.67
N PRO A 583 4.64 -13.28 -23.73
CA PRO A 583 5.17 -14.50 -23.14
C PRO A 583 6.50 -14.89 -23.81
N SER A 584 7.44 -15.41 -23.04
CA SER A 584 8.66 -16.09 -23.50
C SER A 584 8.79 -17.44 -22.80
N PHE A 585 9.22 -18.47 -23.53
CA PHE A 585 9.40 -19.80 -22.93
C PHE A 585 10.63 -19.83 -22.02
N LEU A 586 10.42 -20.21 -20.76
CA LEU A 586 11.48 -20.61 -19.83
C LEU A 586 11.88 -22.08 -20.06
N LYS A 587 10.88 -22.93 -20.32
CA LYS A 587 11.05 -24.34 -20.68
C LYS A 587 10.10 -24.73 -21.78
N THR A 588 10.61 -25.47 -22.75
CA THR A 588 9.82 -26.09 -23.80
C THR A 588 9.87 -27.61 -23.63
N PRO A 589 8.76 -28.32 -23.88
CA PRO A 589 8.76 -29.78 -23.84
C PRO A 589 9.65 -30.34 -24.95
N MET A 590 10.19 -31.54 -24.72
CA MET A 590 11.07 -32.25 -25.66
C MET A 590 10.47 -33.60 -26.04
N ASP A 591 10.76 -34.06 -27.26
CA ASP A 591 10.24 -35.32 -27.78
C ASP A 591 10.51 -36.47 -26.80
N LEU A 592 9.47 -37.22 -26.48
CA LEU A 592 9.51 -38.26 -25.44
C LEU A 592 9.13 -39.60 -26.04
N THR A 593 10.02 -40.59 -25.91
CA THR A 593 9.74 -41.99 -26.26
C THR A 593 9.70 -42.82 -24.99
N ILE A 594 8.56 -43.47 -24.72
CA ILE A 594 8.33 -44.18 -23.46
C ILE A 594 7.57 -45.49 -23.66
N ARG A 595 7.72 -46.45 -22.75
CA ARG A 595 6.98 -47.73 -22.79
C ARG A 595 5.57 -47.59 -22.21
N THR A 596 4.64 -48.42 -22.66
CA THR A 596 3.31 -48.55 -22.05
C THR A 596 3.39 -48.82 -20.55
N GLY A 597 2.45 -48.27 -19.79
CA GLY A 597 2.42 -48.39 -18.33
C GLY A 597 3.32 -47.43 -17.55
N ALA A 598 4.28 -46.79 -18.20
CA ALA A 598 5.14 -45.79 -17.55
C ALA A 598 4.44 -44.42 -17.40
N MET A 599 5.14 -43.46 -16.78
CA MET A 599 4.67 -42.09 -16.59
C MET A 599 5.37 -41.15 -17.59
N ALA A 600 4.61 -40.44 -18.43
CA ALA A 600 5.13 -39.38 -19.27
C ALA A 600 5.10 -38.03 -18.53
N ARG A 601 6.17 -37.24 -18.68
CA ARG A 601 6.33 -35.90 -18.08
C ARG A 601 6.71 -34.91 -19.18
N LEU A 602 5.84 -33.93 -19.45
CA LEU A 602 6.06 -32.86 -20.42
C LEU A 602 6.09 -31.52 -19.67
N GLU A 603 7.25 -30.86 -19.66
CA GLU A 603 7.44 -29.57 -18.98
C GLU A 603 7.19 -28.42 -19.96
N CYS A 604 6.40 -27.42 -19.56
CA CYS A 604 6.21 -26.22 -20.36
C CYS A 604 5.99 -25.01 -19.47
N ALA A 605 6.99 -24.14 -19.43
CA ALA A 605 7.04 -22.98 -18.56
C ALA A 605 7.26 -21.70 -19.37
N ALA A 606 6.58 -20.62 -19.01
CA ALA A 606 6.72 -19.33 -19.68
C ALA A 606 6.66 -18.17 -18.70
N GLU A 607 7.42 -17.12 -18.97
CA GLU A 607 7.36 -15.85 -18.25
C GLU A 607 6.69 -14.78 -19.12
N GLY A 608 6.21 -13.69 -18.51
CA GLY A 608 5.56 -12.57 -19.20
C GLY A 608 4.79 -11.69 -18.23
N HIS A 609 4.31 -10.54 -18.69
CA HIS A 609 3.51 -9.62 -17.88
C HIS A 609 2.23 -9.20 -18.63
N PRO A 610 1.03 -9.45 -18.10
CA PRO A 610 0.73 -10.28 -16.92
C PRO A 610 1.24 -11.73 -17.07
N PRO A 611 1.34 -12.51 -15.97
CA PRO A 611 1.80 -13.89 -16.01
C PRO A 611 1.00 -14.74 -17.03
N PRO A 612 1.67 -15.50 -17.92
CA PRO A 612 0.98 -16.26 -18.95
C PRO A 612 0.30 -17.50 -18.38
N GLN A 613 -0.85 -17.85 -18.97
CA GLN A 613 -1.54 -19.12 -18.72
C GLN A 613 -1.08 -20.17 -19.71
N ILE A 614 -0.78 -21.38 -19.21
CA ILE A 614 -0.36 -22.52 -20.02
C ILE A 614 -1.58 -23.38 -20.40
N ALA A 615 -1.71 -23.68 -21.69
CA ALA A 615 -2.73 -24.56 -22.24
C ALA A 615 -2.10 -25.65 -23.12
N TRP A 616 -2.62 -26.87 -23.04
CA TRP A 616 -2.16 -28.01 -23.83
C TRP A 616 -3.21 -28.42 -24.86
N GLN A 617 -2.75 -28.85 -26.03
CA GLN A 617 -3.56 -29.49 -27.09
C GLN A 617 -2.91 -30.80 -27.53
N LYS A 618 -3.72 -31.78 -27.96
CA LYS A 618 -3.27 -33.03 -28.57
C LYS A 618 -3.80 -33.12 -30.00
N ASP A 619 -2.90 -33.35 -30.95
CA ASP A 619 -3.21 -33.49 -32.39
C ASP A 619 -4.07 -32.34 -32.94
N GLY A 620 -3.81 -31.11 -32.45
CA GLY A 620 -4.55 -29.90 -32.83
C GLY A 620 -5.93 -29.74 -32.17
N GLY A 621 -6.32 -30.63 -31.26
CA GLY A 621 -7.59 -30.60 -30.53
C GLY A 621 -7.44 -30.60 -29.01
N THR A 622 -8.58 -30.65 -28.33
CA THR A 622 -8.69 -30.69 -26.86
C THR A 622 -9.14 -32.04 -26.32
N ASP A 623 -9.27 -33.07 -27.17
CA ASP A 623 -9.60 -34.43 -26.74
C ASP A 623 -8.33 -35.18 -26.34
N PHE A 624 -8.25 -35.51 -25.05
CA PHE A 624 -7.14 -36.27 -24.48
C PHE A 624 -7.68 -37.61 -23.95
N PRO A 625 -7.34 -38.76 -24.57
CA PRO A 625 -7.73 -40.09 -24.06
C PRO A 625 -7.35 -40.28 -22.58
N ALA A 626 -6.12 -39.91 -22.22
CA ALA A 626 -5.65 -39.88 -20.84
C ALA A 626 -6.49 -39.01 -19.89
N ALA A 627 -7.07 -37.90 -20.35
CA ALA A 627 -7.92 -37.06 -19.50
C ALA A 627 -9.28 -37.73 -19.21
N ARG A 628 -9.90 -38.37 -20.22
CA ARG A 628 -11.16 -39.13 -20.05
C ARG A 628 -11.02 -40.23 -19.01
N GLU A 629 -9.85 -40.86 -18.97
CA GLU A 629 -9.52 -41.94 -18.04
C GLU A 629 -8.90 -41.45 -16.72
N ARG A 630 -8.83 -40.12 -16.50
CA ARG A 630 -8.24 -39.49 -15.30
C ARG A 630 -6.77 -39.87 -15.05
N ARG A 631 -6.04 -40.17 -16.13
CA ARG A 631 -4.59 -40.45 -16.14
C ARG A 631 -3.75 -39.21 -16.43
N MET A 632 -4.38 -38.13 -16.87
CA MET A 632 -3.74 -36.85 -17.18
C MET A 632 -3.83 -35.90 -15.99
N HIS A 633 -2.71 -35.35 -15.54
CA HIS A 633 -2.62 -34.38 -14.46
C HIS A 633 -1.82 -33.16 -14.92
N VAL A 634 -2.41 -31.97 -14.80
CA VAL A 634 -1.72 -30.70 -15.00
C VAL A 634 -1.47 -30.12 -13.62
N MET A 635 -0.20 -29.97 -13.23
CA MET A 635 0.16 -29.31 -11.98
C MET A 635 0.32 -27.82 -12.26
N PRO A 636 -0.57 -26.95 -11.75
CA PRO A 636 -0.56 -25.52 -12.07
C PRO A 636 0.68 -24.80 -11.53
N GLU A 637 1.23 -25.25 -10.40
CA GLU A 637 2.39 -24.62 -9.75
C GLU A 637 3.73 -25.03 -10.36
N ASP A 638 3.81 -26.21 -10.95
CA ASP A 638 5.05 -26.75 -11.54
C ASP A 638 5.10 -26.62 -13.07
N GLU A 639 4.00 -26.16 -13.69
CA GLU A 639 3.89 -25.95 -15.14
C GLU A 639 4.22 -27.24 -15.94
N VAL A 640 3.79 -28.38 -15.39
CA VAL A 640 4.08 -29.73 -15.93
C VAL A 640 2.79 -30.50 -16.20
N LEU A 641 2.77 -31.14 -17.36
CA LEU A 641 1.77 -32.13 -17.75
C LEU A 641 2.32 -33.55 -17.50
N PHE A 642 1.57 -34.34 -16.74
CA PHE A 642 1.83 -35.75 -16.53
C PHE A 642 0.74 -36.63 -17.13
N ILE A 643 1.15 -37.76 -17.71
CA ILE A 643 0.26 -38.87 -18.06
C ILE A 643 0.76 -40.10 -17.33
N VAL A 644 -0.02 -40.61 -16.38
CA VAL A 644 0.28 -41.87 -15.68
C VAL A 644 -0.23 -43.06 -16.46
N ASN A 645 0.44 -44.21 -16.36
CA ASN A 645 0.03 -45.45 -17.02
C ASN A 645 -0.26 -45.22 -18.52
N VAL A 646 0.75 -44.73 -19.24
CA VAL A 646 0.65 -44.32 -20.65
C VAL A 646 0.19 -45.49 -21.53
N LYS A 647 -0.75 -45.21 -22.44
CA LYS A 647 -1.32 -46.16 -23.40
C LYS A 647 -0.96 -45.76 -24.83
N ILE A 648 -1.13 -46.70 -25.78
CA ILE A 648 -0.80 -46.45 -27.20
C ILE A 648 -1.63 -45.31 -27.81
N GLU A 649 -2.87 -45.12 -27.37
CA GLU A 649 -3.78 -44.04 -27.78
C GLU A 649 -3.35 -42.64 -27.31
N ASP A 650 -2.46 -42.57 -26.32
CA ASP A 650 -1.88 -41.30 -25.85
C ASP A 650 -0.76 -40.81 -26.79
N MET A 651 -0.28 -41.65 -27.71
CA MET A 651 0.67 -41.25 -28.75
C MET A 651 0.11 -40.10 -29.59
N GLY A 652 0.94 -39.11 -29.92
CA GLY A 652 0.54 -38.00 -30.76
C GLY A 652 1.42 -36.77 -30.63
N LEU A 653 1.02 -35.70 -31.31
CA LEU A 653 1.63 -34.38 -31.22
C LEU A 653 0.97 -33.60 -30.10
N TYR A 654 1.73 -33.15 -29.12
CA TYR A 654 1.28 -32.27 -28.05
C TYR A 654 1.76 -30.85 -28.31
N SER A 655 0.87 -29.88 -28.19
CA SER A 655 1.18 -28.46 -28.33
C SER A 655 0.98 -27.77 -27.00
N CYS A 656 2.01 -27.06 -26.52
CA CYS A 656 1.90 -26.18 -25.37
C CYS A 656 1.79 -24.73 -25.85
N THR A 657 0.78 -24.01 -25.38
CA THR A 657 0.54 -22.60 -25.67
C THR A 657 0.59 -21.79 -24.38
N ALA A 658 1.45 -20.78 -24.33
CA ALA A 658 1.51 -19.80 -23.26
C ALA A 658 0.85 -18.49 -23.72
N GLN A 659 -0.15 -18.00 -22.99
CA GLN A 659 -0.95 -16.84 -23.40
C GLN A 659 -1.16 -15.84 -22.25
N ASN A 660 -0.97 -14.55 -22.55
CA ASN A 660 -1.37 -13.44 -21.68
C ASN A 660 -2.06 -12.33 -22.50
N ALA A 661 -2.35 -11.19 -21.87
CA ALA A 661 -2.97 -10.05 -22.54
C ALA A 661 -2.10 -9.38 -23.62
N ALA A 662 -0.79 -9.66 -23.66
CA ALA A 662 0.13 -9.17 -24.70
C ALA A 662 0.17 -10.07 -25.94
N GLY A 663 -0.17 -11.34 -25.84
CA GLY A 663 -0.14 -12.28 -26.95
C GLY A 663 -0.03 -13.74 -26.52
N SER A 664 0.32 -14.59 -27.47
CA SER A 664 0.48 -16.03 -27.26
C SER A 664 1.67 -16.59 -28.04
N ILE A 665 2.40 -17.51 -27.42
CA ILE A 665 3.45 -18.32 -28.06
C ILE A 665 3.08 -19.80 -27.94
N SER A 666 3.48 -20.62 -28.90
CA SER A 666 3.24 -22.06 -28.86
C SER A 666 4.46 -22.86 -29.31
N THR A 667 4.57 -24.09 -28.80
CA THR A 667 5.61 -25.06 -29.16
C THR A 667 5.02 -26.46 -29.21
N ASN A 668 5.58 -27.33 -30.06
CA ASN A 668 5.06 -28.66 -30.33
C ASN A 668 6.08 -29.74 -29.94
N VAL A 669 5.60 -30.88 -29.48
CA VAL A 669 6.39 -32.03 -29.05
C VAL A 669 5.69 -33.34 -29.42
N THR A 670 6.46 -34.38 -29.73
CA THR A 670 5.91 -35.70 -30.08
C THR A 670 6.05 -36.67 -28.90
N LEU A 671 4.94 -37.27 -28.47
CA LEU A 671 4.94 -38.40 -27.53
C LEU A 671 4.84 -39.71 -28.31
N THR A 672 5.90 -40.51 -28.27
CA THR A 672 5.97 -41.84 -28.88
C THR A 672 5.84 -42.92 -27.81
N VAL A 673 4.86 -43.80 -27.95
CA VAL A 673 4.61 -44.90 -27.00
C VAL A 673 5.02 -46.23 -27.62
N LEU A 674 5.88 -46.95 -26.90
CA LEU A 674 6.40 -48.26 -27.28
C LEU A 674 5.69 -49.39 -26.50
N GLU A 675 5.36 -50.47 -27.18
CA GLU A 675 4.64 -51.62 -26.64
C GLU A 675 5.32 -52.92 -27.10
N THR A 676 5.50 -53.87 -26.19
CA THR A 676 6.06 -55.20 -26.53
C THR A 676 5.12 -55.97 -27.46
N PRO A 677 5.63 -56.91 -28.26
CA PRO A 677 4.79 -57.71 -29.14
C PRO A 677 3.76 -58.50 -28.33
N SER A 678 2.50 -58.53 -28.78
CA SER A 678 1.43 -59.27 -28.11
C SER A 678 0.46 -59.87 -29.13
N PHE A 679 -0.22 -60.96 -28.76
CA PHE A 679 -1.27 -61.54 -29.58
C PHE A 679 -2.57 -60.75 -29.39
N ILE A 680 -3.08 -60.12 -30.45
CA ILE A 680 -4.35 -59.37 -30.41
C ILE A 680 -5.53 -60.34 -30.17
N ARG A 681 -5.40 -61.58 -30.63
CA ARG A 681 -6.37 -62.67 -30.42
C ARG A 681 -5.66 -63.94 -29.98
N PRO A 682 -6.29 -64.80 -29.15
CA PRO A 682 -5.73 -66.09 -28.81
C PRO A 682 -5.50 -66.92 -30.07
N LEU A 683 -4.41 -67.69 -30.07
CA LEU A 683 -4.11 -68.62 -31.13
C LEU A 683 -5.03 -69.84 -31.00
N GLU A 684 -5.65 -70.24 -32.11
CA GLU A 684 -6.63 -71.32 -32.13
C GLU A 684 -6.11 -72.48 -32.99
N ASP A 685 -6.17 -73.69 -32.44
CA ASP A 685 -5.92 -74.93 -33.16
C ASP A 685 -6.87 -75.08 -34.35
N ARG A 686 -6.36 -75.67 -35.44
CA ARG A 686 -7.11 -75.81 -36.69
C ARG A 686 -7.15 -77.27 -37.11
N THR A 687 -8.34 -77.71 -37.52
CA THR A 687 -8.56 -79.04 -38.09
C THR A 687 -9.12 -78.89 -39.49
N VAL A 688 -8.50 -79.53 -40.46
CA VAL A 688 -8.91 -79.50 -41.88
C VAL A 688 -9.00 -80.91 -42.43
N ALA A 689 -9.90 -81.16 -43.39
CA ALA A 689 -9.88 -82.42 -44.12
C ALA A 689 -8.73 -82.45 -45.14
N ARG A 690 -8.24 -83.64 -45.46
CA ARG A 690 -7.23 -83.81 -46.51
C ARG A 690 -7.69 -83.14 -47.82
N GLY A 691 -6.85 -82.25 -48.36
CA GLY A 691 -7.09 -81.50 -49.59
C GLY A 691 -7.77 -80.14 -49.42
N GLU A 692 -8.18 -79.78 -48.20
CA GLU A 692 -8.68 -78.43 -47.90
C GLU A 692 -7.54 -77.44 -47.61
N THR A 693 -7.87 -76.14 -47.64
CA THR A 693 -6.91 -75.07 -47.32
C THR A 693 -6.93 -74.76 -45.83
N ALA A 694 -5.78 -74.90 -45.16
CA ALA A 694 -5.60 -74.46 -43.78
C ALA A 694 -5.17 -72.99 -43.71
N VAL A 695 -5.75 -72.21 -42.79
CA VAL A 695 -5.35 -70.82 -42.51
C VAL A 695 -5.02 -70.69 -41.03
N LEU A 696 -3.74 -70.52 -40.73
CA LEU A 696 -3.24 -70.28 -39.38
C LEU A 696 -3.08 -68.77 -39.17
N GLN A 697 -3.70 -68.25 -38.10
CA GLN A 697 -3.74 -66.81 -37.83
C GLN A 697 -2.88 -66.45 -36.62
N CYS A 698 -1.95 -65.52 -36.81
CA CYS A 698 -1.07 -64.95 -35.79
C CYS A 698 -1.14 -63.42 -35.88
N ILE A 699 -2.25 -62.84 -35.41
CA ILE A 699 -2.46 -61.39 -35.46
C ILE A 699 -1.68 -60.73 -34.32
N ALA A 700 -0.61 -60.02 -34.68
CA ALA A 700 0.33 -59.42 -33.73
C ALA A 700 0.06 -57.91 -33.54
N GLY A 701 0.07 -57.48 -32.29
CA GLY A 701 0.10 -56.08 -31.85
C GLY A 701 1.48 -55.70 -31.30
N GLY A 702 1.68 -54.43 -31.01
CA GLY A 702 2.93 -53.88 -30.49
C GLY A 702 3.44 -52.66 -31.27
N SER A 703 4.28 -51.85 -30.61
CA SER A 703 4.83 -50.60 -31.13
C SER A 703 6.33 -50.50 -30.80
N PRO A 704 7.24 -50.50 -31.79
CA PRO A 704 7.00 -50.57 -33.23
C PRO A 704 6.38 -51.92 -33.65
N ALA A 705 5.71 -51.94 -34.79
CA ALA A 705 5.05 -53.13 -35.33
C ALA A 705 6.04 -54.33 -35.38
N PRO A 706 5.69 -55.48 -34.78
CA PRO A 706 6.62 -56.60 -34.69
C PRO A 706 6.80 -57.32 -36.03
N ARG A 707 7.99 -57.90 -36.22
CA ARG A 707 8.29 -58.82 -37.33
C ARG A 707 7.93 -60.24 -36.93
N LEU A 708 7.25 -60.98 -37.82
CA LEU A 708 6.80 -62.34 -37.58
C LEU A 708 7.64 -63.39 -38.32
N ASN A 709 7.84 -64.53 -37.67
CA ASN A 709 8.50 -65.70 -38.21
C ASN A 709 7.74 -66.98 -37.81
N TRP A 710 7.59 -67.93 -38.73
CA TRP A 710 6.89 -69.19 -38.50
C TRP A 710 7.87 -70.37 -38.50
N THR A 711 7.70 -71.29 -37.56
CA THR A 711 8.41 -72.57 -37.47
C THR A 711 7.43 -73.72 -37.35
N LYS A 712 7.82 -74.93 -37.74
CA LYS A 712 7.00 -76.15 -37.66
C LYS A 712 7.76 -77.20 -36.86
N ASP A 713 7.08 -77.81 -35.89
CA ASP A 713 7.60 -78.89 -35.04
C ASP A 713 8.97 -78.54 -34.43
N ASP A 714 9.07 -77.30 -33.91
CA ASP A 714 10.27 -76.68 -33.32
C ASP A 714 11.50 -76.55 -34.27
N GLY A 715 11.34 -76.81 -35.57
CA GLY A 715 12.32 -76.61 -36.65
C GLY A 715 11.92 -75.55 -37.69
N PRO A 716 12.80 -75.18 -38.65
CA PRO A 716 12.46 -74.21 -39.68
C PRO A 716 11.28 -74.68 -40.53
N LEU A 717 10.32 -73.78 -40.80
CA LEU A 717 9.22 -74.08 -41.71
C LEU A 717 9.76 -74.24 -43.14
N MET A 718 9.67 -75.44 -43.70
CA MET A 718 10.07 -75.74 -45.07
C MET A 718 8.99 -75.25 -46.03
N VAL A 719 9.12 -74.01 -46.50
CA VAL A 719 8.15 -73.36 -47.39
C VAL A 719 8.18 -74.03 -48.78
N THR A 720 7.01 -74.42 -49.27
CA THR A 720 6.77 -74.97 -50.62
C THR A 720 5.81 -74.06 -51.39
N GLU A 721 5.54 -74.34 -52.66
CA GLU A 721 4.54 -73.61 -53.47
C GLU A 721 3.11 -73.69 -52.91
N ARG A 722 2.85 -74.57 -51.94
CA ARG A 722 1.55 -74.72 -51.25
C ARG A 722 1.38 -73.73 -50.08
N HIS A 723 2.45 -73.06 -49.64
CA HIS A 723 2.46 -72.15 -48.49
C HIS A 723 2.42 -70.69 -48.95
N PHE A 724 1.44 -69.92 -48.46
CA PHE A 724 1.30 -68.49 -48.74
C PHE A 724 1.29 -67.68 -47.44
N PHE A 725 2.03 -66.58 -47.44
CA PHE A 725 2.04 -65.62 -46.32
C PHE A 725 1.30 -64.35 -46.71
N ALA A 726 0.37 -63.93 -45.86
CA ALA A 726 -0.40 -62.70 -46.07
C ALA A 726 -0.39 -61.80 -44.81
N ALA A 727 -0.77 -60.53 -44.99
CA ALA A 727 -0.82 -59.53 -43.92
C ALA A 727 0.49 -59.42 -43.12
N ALA A 728 1.62 -59.17 -43.80
CA ALA A 728 2.95 -59.08 -43.17
C ALA A 728 3.32 -60.33 -42.33
N ASN A 729 3.07 -61.52 -42.89
CA ASN A 729 3.31 -62.83 -42.27
C ASN A 729 2.42 -63.15 -41.05
N GLN A 730 1.34 -62.39 -40.81
CA GLN A 730 0.36 -62.70 -39.76
C GLN A 730 -0.57 -63.86 -40.14
N LEU A 731 -0.66 -64.20 -41.43
CA LEU A 731 -1.44 -65.33 -41.92
C LEU A 731 -0.53 -66.33 -42.63
N LEU A 732 -0.56 -67.59 -42.21
CA LEU A 732 0.04 -68.72 -42.91
C LEU A 732 -1.06 -69.58 -43.53
N ILE A 733 -1.09 -69.63 -44.86
CA ILE A 733 -2.10 -70.33 -45.64
C ILE A 733 -1.45 -71.53 -46.30
N ILE A 734 -2.00 -72.72 -46.10
CA ILE A 734 -1.51 -73.98 -46.65
C ILE A 734 -2.60 -74.56 -47.54
N VAL A 735 -2.37 -74.59 -48.85
CA VAL A 735 -3.33 -75.11 -49.83
C VAL A 735 -3.11 -76.61 -50.04
N ASP A 736 -4.19 -77.36 -50.24
CA ASP A 736 -4.17 -78.82 -50.43
C ASP A 736 -3.45 -79.52 -49.26
N ALA A 737 -4.00 -79.36 -48.04
CA ALA A 737 -3.37 -79.84 -46.82
C ALA A 737 -3.29 -81.37 -46.78
N GLY A 738 -2.07 -81.90 -46.60
CA GLY A 738 -1.77 -83.33 -46.48
C GLY A 738 -1.40 -83.73 -45.05
N PRO A 739 -1.34 -85.05 -44.74
CA PRO A 739 -0.92 -85.53 -43.42
C PRO A 739 0.46 -85.01 -42.96
N GLU A 740 1.34 -84.67 -43.90
CA GLU A 740 2.66 -84.09 -43.65
C GLU A 740 2.62 -82.64 -43.12
N ASP A 741 1.54 -81.92 -43.40
CA ASP A 741 1.33 -80.55 -42.92
C ASP A 741 0.79 -80.56 -41.48
N ALA A 742 0.28 -81.70 -40.98
CA ALA A 742 -0.12 -81.80 -39.59
C ALA A 742 1.09 -81.61 -38.66
N GLY A 743 0.90 -80.92 -37.54
CA GLY A 743 1.97 -80.61 -36.60
C GLY A 743 1.77 -79.31 -35.84
N LYS A 744 2.77 -78.98 -35.02
CA LYS A 744 2.79 -77.81 -34.16
C LYS A 744 3.45 -76.64 -34.90
N TYR A 745 2.68 -75.63 -35.25
CA TYR A 745 3.18 -74.40 -35.84
C TYR A 745 3.44 -73.36 -34.76
N THR A 746 4.65 -72.84 -34.69
CA THR A 746 5.01 -71.77 -33.75
C THR A 746 5.15 -70.46 -34.51
N CYS A 747 4.38 -69.45 -34.11
CA CYS A 747 4.55 -68.09 -34.58
C CYS A 747 5.39 -67.32 -33.56
N SER A 748 6.52 -66.76 -33.99
CA SER A 748 7.40 -65.91 -33.19
C SER A 748 7.33 -64.48 -33.72
N MET A 749 6.92 -63.55 -32.88
CA MET A 749 6.87 -62.11 -33.19
C MET A 749 7.92 -61.35 -32.39
N SER A 750 8.64 -60.43 -33.02
CA SER A 750 9.72 -59.67 -32.36
C SER A 750 9.73 -58.21 -32.77
N ASN A 751 9.94 -57.32 -31.81
CA ASN A 751 10.29 -55.93 -32.07
C ASN A 751 11.50 -55.53 -31.22
N THR A 752 11.85 -54.24 -31.22
CA THR A 752 13.00 -53.70 -30.47
C THR A 752 12.88 -53.86 -28.95
N LEU A 753 11.69 -54.18 -28.42
CA LEU A 753 11.45 -54.33 -26.99
C LEU A 753 11.42 -55.79 -26.51
N GLY A 754 11.17 -56.76 -27.38
CA GLY A 754 11.06 -58.15 -26.98
C GLY A 754 10.61 -59.09 -28.08
N THR A 755 10.45 -60.36 -27.72
CA THR A 755 9.97 -61.43 -28.60
C THR A 755 8.90 -62.23 -27.85
N GLU A 756 7.78 -62.49 -28.52
CA GLU A 756 6.67 -63.29 -28.00
C GLU A 756 6.42 -64.45 -28.96
N ARG A 757 6.02 -65.62 -28.42
CA ARG A 757 5.80 -66.84 -29.22
C ARG A 757 4.53 -67.54 -28.80
N GLY A 758 3.87 -68.17 -29.78
CA GLY A 758 2.68 -68.93 -29.52
C GLY A 758 2.52 -70.05 -30.55
N HIS A 759 1.66 -71.01 -30.22
CA HIS A 759 1.58 -72.29 -30.91
C HIS A 759 0.17 -72.54 -31.41
N ILE A 760 0.08 -73.14 -32.60
CA ILE A 760 -1.15 -73.62 -33.22
C ILE A 760 -0.92 -75.06 -33.65
N ASN A 761 -1.76 -75.99 -33.20
CA ASN A 761 -1.75 -77.35 -33.73
C ASN A 761 -2.64 -77.43 -34.97
N LEU A 762 -2.08 -77.92 -36.07
CA LEU A 762 -2.82 -78.25 -37.27
C LEU A 762 -3.07 -79.76 -37.32
N TYR A 763 -4.35 -80.15 -37.33
CA TYR A 763 -4.80 -81.52 -37.51
C TYR A 763 -5.34 -81.71 -38.93
N VAL A 764 -4.90 -82.77 -39.62
CA VAL A 764 -5.39 -83.10 -40.97
C VAL A 764 -6.13 -84.44 -40.91
N LEU A 765 -7.45 -84.40 -41.04
CA LEU A 765 -8.30 -85.58 -40.96
C LEU A 765 -8.26 -86.37 -42.27
N SER A 766 -7.92 -87.65 -42.16
CA SER A 766 -8.07 -88.62 -43.24
C SER A 766 -9.46 -89.25 -43.14
N SER A 767 -10.22 -89.30 -44.24
CA SER A 767 -11.59 -89.82 -44.26
C SER A 767 -11.68 -91.24 -43.68
N PRO A 768 -12.59 -91.53 -42.71
CA PRO A 768 -12.73 -92.88 -42.16
C PRO A 768 -13.43 -93.84 -43.13
N ASN A 769 -12.87 -95.03 -43.30
CA ASN A 769 -13.47 -96.17 -44.00
C ASN A 769 -14.66 -96.72 -43.18
N CYS A 770 -15.83 -96.85 -43.79
CA CYS A 770 -17.03 -97.39 -43.14
C CYS A 770 -16.93 -98.91 -42.94
N ASP A 771 -17.00 -99.38 -41.70
CA ASP A 771 -17.39 -100.76 -41.38
C ASP A 771 -18.44 -100.77 -40.25
N SER A 772 -19.21 -101.84 -40.22
CA SER A 772 -20.58 -101.92 -39.74
C SER A 772 -20.76 -102.58 -38.37
N SER A 773 -21.85 -102.20 -37.70
CA SER A 773 -22.53 -102.86 -36.56
C SER A 773 -22.01 -102.63 -35.13
N GLN A 774 -22.72 -101.79 -34.35
CA GLN A 774 -23.47 -102.15 -33.13
C GLN A 774 -24.13 -100.92 -32.49
N THR A 775 -25.39 -101.09 -32.08
CA THR A 775 -26.30 -100.20 -31.32
C THR A 775 -25.83 -100.12 -29.84
N ILE A 776 -26.01 -99.11 -28.97
CA ILE A 776 -27.21 -98.38 -28.51
C ILE A 776 -26.81 -97.12 -27.65
N ILE A 777 -27.76 -96.18 -27.52
CA ILE A 777 -28.07 -95.15 -26.48
C ILE A 777 -27.26 -93.85 -26.50
N GLY A 778 -28.01 -92.75 -26.62
CA GLY A 778 -27.52 -91.41 -26.92
C GLY A 778 -27.12 -90.54 -25.73
N PHE A 779 -26.56 -89.40 -26.11
CA PHE A 779 -26.53 -88.15 -25.37
C PHE A 779 -26.67 -87.03 -26.41
N GLU A 780 -27.66 -86.16 -26.21
CA GLU A 780 -27.74 -84.84 -26.82
C GLU A 780 -26.54 -84.01 -26.38
N GLU A 781 -25.82 -83.40 -27.31
CA GLU A 781 -25.33 -82.02 -27.14
C GLU A 781 -24.95 -81.41 -28.50
N ASP A 782 -25.31 -80.13 -28.63
CA ASP A 782 -25.55 -79.42 -29.88
C ASP A 782 -24.29 -79.12 -30.69
N GLY A 783 -24.23 -79.69 -31.90
CA GLY A 783 -23.30 -79.30 -32.95
C GLY A 783 -23.84 -78.13 -33.79
N TRP A 784 -23.31 -76.93 -33.58
CA TRP A 784 -23.42 -75.83 -34.55
C TRP A 784 -22.26 -75.89 -35.54
N THR A 785 -22.53 -76.18 -36.82
CA THR A 785 -21.55 -76.06 -37.91
C THR A 785 -21.82 -74.82 -38.75
N THR A 786 -20.86 -73.89 -38.81
CA THR A 786 -20.90 -72.68 -39.66
C THR A 786 -20.40 -72.99 -41.07
N VAL A 787 -21.23 -72.74 -42.08
CA VAL A 787 -20.89 -72.87 -43.51
C VAL A 787 -20.68 -71.48 -44.12
N GLY A 788 -19.42 -71.17 -44.46
CA GLY A 788 -19.03 -70.13 -45.44
C GLY A 788 -18.90 -68.68 -44.95
N ILE A 789 -17.75 -68.07 -45.21
CA ILE A 789 -17.47 -66.63 -45.09
C ILE A 789 -17.22 -66.10 -46.51
N VAL A 790 -17.90 -65.02 -46.91
CA VAL A 790 -17.59 -64.27 -48.13
C VAL A 790 -17.04 -62.89 -47.74
N ILE A 791 -15.84 -62.57 -48.22
CA ILE A 791 -15.18 -61.27 -48.04
C ILE A 791 -15.24 -60.53 -49.37
N ILE A 792 -15.77 -59.31 -49.38
CA ILE A 792 -15.62 -58.38 -50.51
C ILE A 792 -14.95 -57.10 -49.99
N VAL A 793 -13.89 -56.69 -50.69
CA VAL A 793 -13.09 -55.48 -50.46
C VAL A 793 -13.65 -54.33 -51.31
N VAL A 794 -13.28 -53.07 -50.99
CA VAL A 794 -13.12 -51.84 -51.85
C VAL A 794 -13.87 -50.63 -51.22
N VAL A 795 -13.44 -49.36 -51.15
CA VAL A 795 -12.33 -48.53 -51.69
C VAL A 795 -12.02 -47.33 -50.77
N CYS A 796 -10.84 -46.72 -50.96
CA CYS A 796 -10.32 -45.50 -50.31
C CYS A 796 -11.12 -44.21 -50.55
N CYS A 797 -11.21 -43.36 -49.53
CA CYS A 797 -11.35 -41.91 -49.69
C CYS A 797 -10.16 -41.20 -49.02
N VAL A 798 -9.57 -40.23 -49.72
CA VAL A 798 -8.47 -39.38 -49.21
C VAL A 798 -9.04 -38.02 -48.83
N VAL A 799 -8.97 -37.67 -47.55
CA VAL A 799 -8.95 -36.27 -47.10
C VAL A 799 -7.98 -36.17 -45.92
N GLY A 800 -6.96 -35.31 -46.05
CA GLY A 800 -6.20 -34.79 -44.91
C GLY A 800 -5.40 -35.81 -44.09
N THR A 801 -4.49 -36.55 -44.74
CA THR A 801 -3.35 -37.27 -44.13
C THR A 801 -3.57 -38.55 -43.31
N SER A 802 -4.74 -39.20 -43.33
CA SER A 802 -4.87 -40.57 -42.76
C SER A 802 -5.84 -41.46 -43.54
N LEU A 803 -5.42 -42.71 -43.81
CA LEU A 803 -6.21 -43.76 -44.47
C LEU A 803 -7.04 -44.52 -43.41
N VAL A 804 -8.37 -44.53 -43.54
CA VAL A 804 -9.26 -45.33 -42.67
C VAL A 804 -9.79 -46.52 -43.46
N TRP A 805 -9.65 -47.72 -42.88
CA TRP A 805 -10.24 -48.96 -43.39
C TRP A 805 -11.52 -49.28 -42.62
N VAL A 806 -12.64 -49.48 -43.32
CA VAL A 806 -13.88 -50.01 -42.72
C VAL A 806 -14.06 -51.45 -43.20
N ILE A 807 -14.07 -52.40 -42.27
CA ILE A 807 -14.38 -53.81 -42.54
C ILE A 807 -15.69 -54.13 -41.82
N VAL A 808 -16.74 -54.46 -42.58
CA VAL A 808 -18.01 -54.94 -42.04
C VAL A 808 -18.11 -56.44 -42.29
N ILE A 809 -18.17 -57.23 -41.22
CA ILE A 809 -18.35 -58.69 -41.27
C ILE A 809 -19.80 -58.99 -40.91
N TYR A 810 -20.54 -59.61 -41.83
CA TYR A 810 -21.92 -60.07 -41.56
C TYR A 810 -21.92 -61.57 -41.24
N HIS A 811 -22.46 -61.95 -40.09
CA HIS A 811 -22.76 -63.35 -39.76
C HIS A 811 -24.25 -63.60 -39.97
N MET A 812 -24.61 -64.39 -40.98
CA MET A 812 -25.98 -64.88 -41.13
C MET A 812 -26.13 -66.17 -40.31
N ARG A 813 -26.90 -66.13 -39.20
CA ARG A 813 -27.37 -67.34 -38.50
C ARG A 813 -28.73 -67.72 -39.07
N ARG A 814 -28.93 -68.99 -39.47
CA ARG A 814 -30.26 -69.51 -39.84
C ARG A 814 -30.71 -70.53 -38.80
N LYS A 815 -31.94 -70.36 -38.31
CA LYS A 815 -32.63 -71.23 -37.35
C LYS A 815 -33.15 -72.47 -38.11
N SER A 816 -32.94 -73.69 -37.61
CA SER A 816 -33.59 -74.89 -38.17
C SER A 816 -35.05 -74.91 -37.73
N GLU A 817 -35.99 -74.89 -38.67
CA GLU A 817 -37.36 -75.31 -38.42
C GLU A 817 -37.46 -76.82 -38.65
N ASP A 818 -38.16 -77.48 -37.73
CA ASP A 818 -38.44 -78.90 -37.70
C ASP A 818 -39.05 -79.42 -39.01
N TYR A 819 -38.45 -80.46 -39.60
CA TYR A 819 -39.19 -81.41 -40.43
C TYR A 819 -38.70 -82.84 -40.17
N SER A 820 -39.63 -83.63 -39.67
CA SER A 820 -39.56 -85.06 -39.43
C SER A 820 -39.23 -85.85 -40.69
N ILE A 821 -38.35 -86.84 -40.54
CA ILE A 821 -37.97 -87.83 -41.55
C ILE A 821 -39.17 -88.73 -41.88
N THR A 822 -39.65 -88.68 -43.13
CA THR A 822 -40.21 -89.87 -43.80
C THR A 822 -39.36 -90.21 -45.01
N ASN A 823 -38.45 -91.13 -44.76
CA ASN A 823 -37.94 -92.19 -45.62
C ASN A 823 -38.49 -92.24 -47.06
N THR A 824 -37.70 -91.82 -48.04
CA THR A 824 -37.57 -92.50 -49.34
C THR A 824 -36.22 -92.15 -49.94
N GLY A 825 -35.39 -93.16 -50.20
CA GLY A 825 -34.10 -92.98 -50.84
C GLY A 825 -34.21 -92.44 -52.26
N LYS A 826 -33.29 -91.54 -52.61
CA LYS A 826 -32.58 -91.48 -53.90
C LYS A 826 -31.65 -90.27 -53.93
N CYS A 827 -30.43 -90.52 -54.40
CA CYS A 827 -29.56 -89.51 -54.99
C CYS A 827 -30.30 -88.75 -56.10
N SER A 828 -30.30 -87.42 -56.08
CA SER A 828 -30.08 -86.62 -57.29
C SER A 828 -29.97 -85.12 -57.02
N SER A 829 -28.93 -84.57 -57.63
CA SER A 829 -28.75 -83.24 -58.23
C SER A 829 -29.94 -82.28 -58.39
N LYS A 830 -29.53 -80.99 -58.54
CA LYS A 830 -30.17 -79.85 -59.23
C LYS A 830 -31.13 -79.00 -58.39
N GLN A 831 -31.35 -77.70 -58.61
CA GLN A 831 -30.69 -76.57 -59.31
C GLN A 831 -31.79 -75.46 -59.28
N VAL A 832 -31.41 -74.20 -59.01
CA VAL A 832 -32.10 -72.93 -59.40
C VAL A 832 -33.47 -72.61 -58.76
N TYR A 833 -33.63 -71.42 -58.14
CA TYR A 833 -34.33 -70.23 -58.69
C TYR A 833 -34.49 -69.10 -57.68
N TRP A 834 -34.23 -67.90 -58.19
CA TRP A 834 -34.32 -66.59 -57.56
C TRP A 834 -35.78 -66.10 -57.54
N LEU A 835 -36.17 -65.41 -56.46
CA LEU A 835 -37.37 -64.60 -56.40
C LEU A 835 -37.02 -63.26 -55.75
N GLU A 836 -37.00 -62.21 -56.59
CA GLU A 836 -36.95 -60.81 -56.18
C GLU A 836 -38.25 -60.42 -55.46
N THR A 837 -38.16 -59.72 -54.34
CA THR A 837 -39.20 -58.79 -53.91
C THR A 837 -38.57 -57.50 -53.41
N SER A 838 -38.95 -56.42 -54.10
CA SER A 838 -38.66 -55.03 -53.82
C SER A 838 -39.36 -54.53 -52.57
N HIS A 839 -38.67 -53.80 -51.70
CA HIS A 839 -39.29 -52.76 -50.89
C HIS A 839 -38.33 -51.57 -50.67
N LYS A 840 -38.72 -50.44 -51.27
CA LYS A 840 -38.30 -49.07 -50.91
C LYS A 840 -38.66 -48.76 -49.46
N TRP A 841 -37.86 -47.95 -48.75
CA TRP A 841 -38.22 -46.77 -47.93
C TRP A 841 -36.88 -46.06 -47.60
N GLN A 842 -36.61 -44.91 -48.23
CA GLN A 842 -36.82 -43.53 -47.78
C GLN A 842 -35.83 -43.04 -46.71
N SER A 843 -35.17 -41.95 -47.10
CA SER A 843 -34.13 -41.15 -46.48
C SER A 843 -34.56 -40.34 -45.27
N PHE A 844 -33.71 -40.30 -44.25
CA PHE A 844 -33.29 -39.10 -43.52
C PHE A 844 -31.82 -39.21 -43.16
#